data_AF-A0A1X0P095-F1
#
_entry.id   AF-A0A1X0P095-F1
#
_cell.length_a   1.000
_cell.length_b   1.000
_cell.length_c   1.000
_cell.angle_alpha   90.00
_cell.angle_beta   90.00
_cell.angle_gamma   90.00
#
_symmetry.space_group_name_H-M   'P 1'
#
loop_
_entity.id
_entity.type
_entity.pdbx_description
1 polymer ?
#
loop_
_entity_poly.entity_id
_entity_poly.type
_entity_poly.pdbx_seq_one_letter_code
_entity_poly.pdbx_strand_id
1 'polypeptide(L)'
;MSVNTSAIEINSSGLHTSSYPDGSYAFSVEEAIRSRTAPPPPSSASMNGGFSKLAVEGEADVGATSARTAAAEVTERDEEGERRGEEHQVRHRPNLQLLRGSDNSCEPYYNEQQQYFNGIQRRAPPTPVERTGNNRTSSIGRESTPARHAELRELLVTAERELAEVREEYSLRGAEIDKLRAELAREREVNRNSQIRYDDALQELREEHAEQTQRLLDQISVLKRLSENVMDEKAKLTEETAQRKQQLLALLERERDEKSHIMADYRQQTEALIAEQGREITSMRSTLQLSREEQERLQAERKELEEKIQTLEEQVTHLESTLTKERTEADKRLQEISQRHVRKIEELTAQNEEIAARTEREASKQQERRQELEDQLRSVGERLRVLEESHALEQQTLKETYRREVEGLREELQIGNAQREQLVEQHEKVKQKLLKNEEKVTQSLRQSVEQLRQEKETMAEEAVRQREEMQEKHWAKVNQLQTVIEGLRRQVADESAARKDAESERDLLTARADGLQGTVSRLAGELESLQVEHRTRERAAAAERESCVEELRGQLLERDGELAALRGELAQREESARRDLAAAAAELERVRAEGRRAAEGERDRAGRELATAAAELERLRAEIGQLHRDAAMREGAWQDELAEMRETHEEDVRRMDNVLHALRADLTRALASKTEGQKEMATAQREAQRQRAQLEDALALAEDARTKLQDDAHYREQLNNELQGTVRLLASKLAANEDDTRRLQEELTDVNTRLHDAHTLLGRKDAAIGQLNARLRAYEARSGSTSL
;
A
#
# COMPACT_ATOMS: atom_id res chain seq x y z
N MET A 1 49.02 48.06 20.08
CA MET A 1 50.04 48.52 19.11
C MET A 1 50.00 47.60 17.89
N SER A 2 50.76 47.93 16.83
CA SER A 2 51.05 47.17 15.58
C SER A 2 50.56 45.70 15.51
N VAL A 3 49.80 45.22 14.52
CA VAL A 3 49.94 45.29 13.02
C VAL A 3 51.07 44.39 12.47
N ASN A 4 50.76 43.70 11.35
CA ASN A 4 51.56 42.73 10.54
C ASN A 4 51.59 41.27 11.06
N THR A 5 51.74 40.21 10.23
CA THR A 5 52.15 40.13 8.80
C THR A 5 51.62 38.86 8.07
N SER A 6 51.65 38.87 6.73
CA SER A 6 51.67 37.72 5.78
C SER A 6 50.39 36.86 5.68
N ALA A 7 49.85 36.46 4.52
CA ALA A 7 50.30 36.31 3.12
C ALA A 7 51.15 35.06 2.80
N ILE A 8 50.55 34.10 2.08
CA ILE A 8 51.20 33.02 1.32
C ILE A 8 50.44 32.85 0.01
N GLU A 9 51.15 32.91 -1.11
CA GLU A 9 50.66 32.53 -2.45
C GLU A 9 51.01 31.07 -2.74
N ILE A 10 50.18 30.35 -3.51
CA ILE A 10 50.61 29.14 -4.24
C ILE A 10 50.04 29.21 -5.67
N ASN A 11 50.93 29.09 -6.66
CA ASN A 11 50.60 29.10 -8.09
C ASN A 11 50.50 27.68 -8.66
N SER A 12 49.43 27.41 -9.42
CA SER A 12 49.38 26.41 -10.50
C SER A 12 48.11 26.66 -11.34
N SER A 13 48.16 27.07 -12.62
CA SER A 13 48.66 26.37 -13.82
C SER A 13 48.03 24.98 -14.03
N GLY A 14 47.31 24.69 -15.12
CA GLY A 14 46.99 25.57 -16.25
C GLY A 14 46.14 24.92 -17.35
N LEU A 15 45.95 25.67 -18.42
CA LEU A 15 45.17 25.41 -19.65
C LEU A 15 45.08 23.95 -20.14
N HIS A 16 43.90 23.60 -20.67
CA HIS A 16 43.81 23.07 -22.03
C HIS A 16 42.50 23.48 -22.74
N THR A 17 42.52 23.42 -24.07
CA THR A 17 41.54 24.03 -24.98
C THR A 17 40.69 22.98 -25.71
N SER A 18 39.40 23.25 -25.93
CA SER A 18 38.60 22.56 -26.95
C SER A 18 37.62 23.53 -27.63
N SER A 19 37.37 23.32 -28.92
CA SER A 19 36.84 24.31 -29.87
C SER A 19 35.31 24.35 -30.04
N TYR A 20 34.84 25.48 -30.55
CA TYR A 20 33.60 25.67 -31.35
C TYR A 20 33.39 24.56 -32.41
N PRO A 21 32.16 24.29 -32.90
CA PRO A 21 31.12 25.23 -33.40
C PRO A 21 30.00 25.51 -32.38
N ASP A 22 29.41 26.70 -32.26
CA ASP A 22 28.72 27.56 -33.26
C ASP A 22 27.29 27.07 -33.55
N GLY A 23 26.32 27.95 -33.33
CA GLY A 23 24.91 27.59 -33.13
C GLY A 23 24.11 28.70 -32.44
N SER A 24 23.60 29.64 -33.25
CA SER A 24 22.71 30.73 -32.83
C SER A 24 21.46 30.23 -32.09
N TYR A 25 21.13 30.82 -30.94
CA TYR A 25 19.91 31.63 -30.74
C TYR A 25 20.02 32.49 -29.47
N ALA A 26 19.16 33.51 -29.35
CA ALA A 26 19.22 34.54 -28.29
C ALA A 26 18.03 34.49 -27.33
N PHE A 27 18.17 35.26 -26.24
CA PHE A 27 17.24 35.49 -25.12
C PHE A 27 17.19 34.44 -24.00
N SER A 28 16.92 34.96 -22.80
CA SER A 28 17.05 34.32 -21.49
C SER A 28 15.81 34.59 -20.63
N VAL A 29 15.86 34.17 -19.36
CA VAL A 29 14.94 34.47 -18.24
C VAL A 29 13.81 33.45 -18.03
N GLU A 30 14.10 32.53 -17.10
CA GLU A 30 13.29 32.13 -15.91
C GLU A 30 11.82 31.66 -16.14
N GLU A 31 11.49 30.41 -15.83
CA GLU A 31 11.13 29.88 -14.48
C GLU A 31 9.74 30.35 -13.96
N ALA A 32 8.86 29.49 -13.44
CA ALA A 32 8.95 28.04 -13.16
C ALA A 32 7.53 27.40 -12.96
N ILE A 33 7.51 26.20 -12.37
CA ILE A 33 6.42 25.55 -11.58
C ILE A 33 5.64 24.38 -12.25
N ARG A 34 6.15 23.16 -11.97
CA ARG A 34 5.44 21.85 -11.82
C ARG A 34 4.90 21.19 -13.13
N SER A 35 4.76 19.86 -13.25
CA SER A 35 4.69 18.79 -12.23
C SER A 35 5.12 17.39 -12.73
N ARG A 36 5.71 16.56 -11.83
CA ARG A 36 5.77 15.06 -11.86
C ARG A 36 6.54 14.44 -13.07
N THR A 37 6.86 13.14 -13.16
CA THR A 37 6.60 11.92 -12.34
C THR A 37 7.89 11.10 -12.12
N ALA A 38 7.95 10.31 -11.03
CA ALA A 38 8.95 9.26 -10.83
C ALA A 38 8.41 7.86 -11.27
N PRO A 39 9.29 6.89 -11.61
CA PRO A 39 8.90 5.52 -11.99
C PRO A 39 8.49 4.63 -10.78
N PRO A 40 7.86 3.47 -11.00
CA PRO A 40 7.32 2.62 -9.93
C PRO A 40 8.38 1.77 -9.19
N PRO A 41 8.10 1.34 -7.94
CA PRO A 41 8.98 0.44 -7.17
C PRO A 41 8.78 -1.05 -7.51
N PRO A 42 9.79 -1.90 -7.29
CA PRO A 42 9.66 -3.35 -7.38
C PRO A 42 9.06 -3.94 -6.09
N SER A 43 8.21 -4.97 -6.23
CA SER A 43 7.74 -5.78 -5.10
C SER A 43 8.76 -6.86 -4.75
N SER A 44 9.03 -7.04 -3.46
CA SER A 44 9.65 -8.26 -2.92
C SER A 44 9.06 -8.59 -1.56
N ALA A 45 8.63 -9.84 -1.36
CA ALA A 45 8.11 -10.33 -0.09
C ALA A 45 8.68 -11.74 0.19
N SER A 46 8.90 -12.00 1.48
CA SER A 46 9.36 -13.22 2.17
C SER A 46 9.66 -14.49 1.36
N MET A 47 10.79 -15.12 1.70
CA MET A 47 10.92 -16.58 1.60
C MET A 47 10.02 -17.28 2.62
N ASN A 48 9.60 -18.52 2.31
CA ASN A 48 9.75 -19.64 3.24
C ASN A 48 9.91 -20.94 2.44
N GLY A 49 10.43 -22.02 3.06
CA GLY A 49 10.68 -23.31 2.38
C GLY A 49 9.42 -24.17 2.20
N GLY A 50 9.47 -25.34 1.54
CA GLY A 50 10.60 -25.97 0.82
C GLY A 50 10.41 -27.47 0.57
N PHE A 51 11.23 -28.03 -0.33
CA PHE A 51 11.43 -29.47 -0.66
C PHE A 51 10.37 -30.27 -1.44
N SER A 52 10.90 -31.02 -2.43
CA SER A 52 10.38 -32.26 -3.06
C SER A 52 9.23 -32.18 -4.08
N LYS A 53 9.17 -33.03 -5.13
CA LYS A 53 10.20 -33.79 -5.91
C LYS A 53 9.51 -34.41 -7.15
N LEU A 54 10.26 -34.59 -8.25
CA LEU A 54 9.81 -35.19 -9.54
C LEU A 54 8.80 -34.29 -10.30
N ALA A 55 8.87 -34.00 -11.61
CA ALA A 55 9.39 -34.68 -12.81
C ALA A 55 8.48 -35.78 -13.40
N VAL A 56 7.83 -35.44 -14.53
CA VAL A 56 7.66 -36.27 -15.75
C VAL A 56 7.07 -35.37 -16.86
N GLU A 57 7.28 -35.73 -18.13
CA GLU A 57 6.79 -35.04 -19.34
C GLU A 57 5.30 -35.35 -19.62
N GLY A 58 4.68 -34.71 -20.63
CA GLY A 58 3.40 -35.23 -21.17
C GLY A 58 2.45 -34.20 -21.78
N GLU A 59 2.54 -34.10 -23.10
CA GLU A 59 1.65 -33.55 -24.11
C GLU A 59 0.11 -33.58 -23.88
N ALA A 60 -0.60 -32.72 -24.64
CA ALA A 60 -1.96 -32.91 -25.19
C ALA A 60 -3.18 -32.85 -24.23
N ASP A 61 -4.42 -32.61 -24.69
CA ASP A 61 -4.97 -31.80 -25.82
C ASP A 61 -6.51 -31.67 -25.62
N VAL A 62 -7.18 -30.77 -26.35
CA VAL A 62 -8.64 -30.62 -26.54
C VAL A 62 -9.49 -30.23 -25.30
N GLY A 63 -10.35 -29.21 -25.47
CA GLY A 63 -11.30 -28.79 -24.43
C GLY A 63 -12.40 -27.83 -24.92
N ALA A 64 -13.03 -28.12 -26.07
CA ALA A 64 -14.05 -27.26 -26.69
C ALA A 64 -15.26 -28.06 -27.22
N THR A 65 -16.36 -27.34 -27.54
CA THR A 65 -17.74 -27.84 -27.83
C THR A 65 -18.46 -28.42 -26.61
N SER A 66 -19.75 -28.15 -26.31
CA SER A 66 -20.90 -27.48 -26.95
C SER A 66 -21.89 -28.36 -27.74
N ALA A 67 -23.13 -28.41 -27.21
CA ALA A 67 -24.44 -28.60 -27.86
C ALA A 67 -24.91 -29.99 -28.38
N ARG A 68 -25.96 -30.49 -27.70
CA ARG A 68 -27.26 -31.02 -28.22
C ARG A 68 -27.31 -31.92 -29.48
N THR A 69 -27.76 -33.17 -29.29
CA THR A 69 -29.03 -33.80 -29.80
C THR A 69 -29.21 -35.16 -29.08
N ALA A 70 -30.35 -35.84 -28.88
CA ALA A 70 -31.82 -35.63 -28.97
C ALA A 70 -32.51 -36.79 -29.75
N ALA A 71 -33.33 -37.61 -29.05
CA ALA A 71 -34.15 -38.74 -29.57
C ALA A 71 -33.32 -39.93 -30.16
N ALA A 72 -33.70 -41.21 -30.16
CA ALA A 72 -34.78 -42.03 -29.55
C ALA A 72 -34.21 -43.49 -29.32
N GLU A 73 -34.91 -44.60 -29.05
CA GLU A 73 -36.35 -44.95 -28.97
C GLU A 73 -36.62 -46.20 -28.07
N VAL A 74 -37.90 -46.54 -27.92
CA VAL A 74 -38.60 -47.71 -27.33
C VAL A 74 -37.94 -49.12 -27.41
N THR A 75 -37.79 -49.82 -26.26
CA THR A 75 -38.36 -51.15 -25.86
C THR A 75 -37.98 -51.42 -24.38
N GLU A 76 -38.86 -51.82 -23.46
CA GLU A 76 -39.45 -53.15 -23.20
C GLU A 76 -38.50 -54.25 -22.68
N ARG A 77 -38.89 -54.85 -21.53
CA ARG A 77 -38.68 -56.23 -21.03
C ARG A 77 -37.32 -56.76 -20.53
N ASP A 78 -37.43 -57.36 -19.33
CA ASP A 78 -37.05 -58.73 -18.92
C ASP A 78 -35.58 -59.21 -18.95
N GLU A 79 -35.37 -60.38 -18.32
CA GLU A 79 -34.15 -61.19 -18.15
C GLU A 79 -33.03 -60.54 -17.28
N GLU A 80 -32.75 -60.97 -16.05
CA GLU A 80 -32.41 -62.31 -15.51
C GLU A 80 -30.99 -62.81 -15.84
N GLY A 81 -30.31 -63.34 -14.81
CA GLY A 81 -29.25 -64.34 -14.97
C GLY A 81 -27.83 -63.95 -14.55
N GLU A 82 -27.00 -64.87 -14.02
CA GLU A 82 -27.35 -66.17 -13.45
C GLU A 82 -26.20 -66.81 -12.64
N ARG A 83 -26.55 -67.91 -11.91
CA ARG A 83 -25.74 -68.94 -11.20
C ARG A 83 -25.80 -68.80 -9.67
N ARG A 84 -26.49 -69.69 -8.92
CA ARG A 84 -26.52 -71.20 -8.87
C ARG A 84 -25.17 -71.79 -8.46
N GLY A 85 -25.08 -72.82 -7.60
CA GLY A 85 -26.08 -73.63 -6.88
C GLY A 85 -25.46 -74.23 -5.60
N GLU A 86 -25.95 -75.28 -4.93
CA GLU A 86 -27.14 -76.13 -5.09
C GLU A 86 -27.31 -77.02 -3.82
N GLU A 87 -28.55 -77.29 -3.39
CA GLU A 87 -29.02 -78.57 -2.74
C GLU A 87 -28.46 -79.05 -1.36
N HIS A 88 -29.10 -79.94 -0.56
CA HIS A 88 -30.35 -80.71 -0.69
C HIS A 88 -31.09 -80.99 0.67
N GLN A 89 -32.20 -81.74 0.60
CA GLN A 89 -33.31 -81.98 1.56
C GLN A 89 -33.01 -82.77 2.88
N VAL A 90 -33.93 -82.75 3.87
CA VAL A 90 -34.78 -83.91 4.32
C VAL A 90 -35.74 -83.55 5.51
N ARG A 91 -36.81 -84.34 5.69
CA ARG A 91 -38.03 -84.12 6.53
C ARG A 91 -38.01 -84.67 7.98
N HIS A 92 -39.00 -84.21 8.77
CA HIS A 92 -39.93 -84.95 9.69
C HIS A 92 -40.01 -84.55 11.19
N ARG A 93 -41.22 -84.80 11.75
CA ARG A 93 -41.74 -84.62 13.14
C ARG A 93 -41.68 -85.99 13.87
N PRO A 94 -41.84 -86.14 15.22
CA PRO A 94 -43.06 -85.76 15.96
C PRO A 94 -42.88 -85.35 17.45
N ASN A 95 -44.00 -85.32 18.20
CA ASN A 95 -44.13 -84.97 19.63
C ASN A 95 -43.40 -85.91 20.61
N LEU A 96 -43.19 -85.45 21.86
CA LEU A 96 -43.66 -86.16 23.06
C LEU A 96 -43.76 -85.24 24.30
N GLN A 97 -44.31 -85.79 25.39
CA GLN A 97 -44.52 -85.15 26.71
C GLN A 97 -43.46 -85.62 27.74
N LEU A 98 -43.60 -85.16 29.00
CA LEU A 98 -43.17 -85.78 30.28
C LEU A 98 -41.85 -85.33 30.97
N LEU A 99 -42.05 -84.52 32.01
CA LEU A 99 -41.71 -84.79 33.43
C LEU A 99 -40.28 -84.59 33.99
N ARG A 100 -40.24 -84.12 35.26
CA ARG A 100 -39.09 -83.96 36.20
C ARG A 100 -38.04 -82.90 35.82
N GLY A 101 -37.32 -82.30 36.77
CA GLY A 101 -37.33 -82.40 38.25
C GLY A 101 -36.87 -81.06 38.88
N SER A 102 -37.34 -80.65 40.06
CA SER A 102 -36.87 -81.08 41.38
C SER A 102 -35.36 -80.82 41.62
N ASP A 103 -35.04 -79.69 42.26
CA ASP A 103 -33.80 -79.53 43.04
C ASP A 103 -34.16 -78.95 44.42
N ASN A 104 -33.32 -79.23 45.41
CA ASN A 104 -33.73 -79.26 46.82
C ASN A 104 -33.73 -77.88 47.52
N SER A 105 -34.55 -77.76 48.58
CA SER A 105 -34.11 -77.07 49.80
C SER A 105 -34.49 -77.92 51.02
N CYS A 106 -33.54 -78.11 51.92
CA CYS A 106 -33.74 -78.79 53.20
C CYS A 106 -33.71 -77.74 54.30
N GLU A 107 -34.59 -77.84 55.28
CA GLU A 107 -34.37 -77.30 56.63
C GLU A 107 -34.81 -78.33 57.69
N PRO A 108 -34.19 -78.31 58.89
CA PRO A 108 -34.26 -79.44 59.83
C PRO A 108 -35.22 -79.19 61.01
N TYR A 109 -35.52 -80.25 61.77
CA TYR A 109 -35.84 -80.13 63.19
C TYR A 109 -35.19 -81.26 64.01
N TYR A 110 -34.98 -80.98 65.30
CA TYR A 110 -34.10 -81.74 66.19
C TYR A 110 -34.80 -82.85 67.02
N ASN A 111 -33.98 -83.72 67.62
CA ASN A 111 -34.18 -84.57 68.80
C ASN A 111 -35.53 -84.52 69.58
N GLU A 112 -35.96 -85.67 70.13
CA GLU A 112 -35.60 -86.07 71.51
C GLU A 112 -36.03 -87.50 71.93
N GLN A 113 -35.25 -88.07 72.87
CA GLN A 113 -35.63 -89.05 73.92
C GLN A 113 -36.28 -90.43 73.57
N GLN A 114 -36.30 -91.45 74.45
CA GLN A 114 -35.22 -92.12 75.22
C GLN A 114 -35.76 -93.42 75.90
N GLN A 115 -34.98 -94.51 75.87
CA GLN A 115 -34.88 -95.60 76.89
C GLN A 115 -36.06 -96.60 77.18
N TYR A 116 -35.66 -97.66 77.93
CA TYR A 116 -36.40 -98.78 78.57
C TYR A 116 -36.72 -100.05 77.74
N PHE A 117 -36.79 -101.29 78.31
CA PHE A 117 -35.90 -102.04 79.24
C PHE A 117 -36.38 -103.53 79.32
N ASN A 118 -35.46 -104.50 79.41
CA ASN A 118 -35.60 -105.90 79.90
C ASN A 118 -36.85 -106.80 79.61
N GLY A 119 -36.58 -108.02 79.10
CA GLY A 119 -36.59 -109.21 79.98
C GLY A 119 -37.37 -110.50 79.58
N ILE A 120 -37.09 -111.60 80.32
CA ILE A 120 -37.75 -112.94 80.36
C ILE A 120 -37.30 -113.92 79.22
N GLN A 121 -36.51 -115.00 79.44
CA GLN A 121 -36.73 -116.32 80.11
C GLN A 121 -37.71 -117.27 79.35
N ARG A 122 -37.61 -118.62 79.22
CA ARG A 122 -36.91 -119.83 79.80
C ARG A 122 -37.05 -121.00 78.76
N ARG A 123 -36.49 -122.24 78.81
CA ARG A 123 -35.39 -122.99 79.50
C ARG A 123 -35.14 -124.33 78.72
N ALA A 124 -34.04 -125.05 78.99
CA ALA A 124 -33.67 -126.36 78.41
C ALA A 124 -34.23 -127.62 79.18
N PRO A 125 -33.90 -128.90 78.83
CA PRO A 125 -34.77 -130.10 78.92
C PRO A 125 -34.74 -130.88 80.28
N PRO A 126 -35.44 -132.04 80.38
CA PRO A 126 -34.72 -133.35 80.42
C PRO A 126 -35.48 -134.60 79.89
N THR A 127 -34.82 -135.78 79.93
CA THR A 127 -35.37 -137.17 79.91
C THR A 127 -35.51 -137.69 81.37
N PRO A 128 -35.57 -139.01 81.75
CA PRO A 128 -35.86 -140.32 81.11
C PRO A 128 -36.90 -141.20 81.91
N VAL A 129 -36.83 -142.57 81.83
CA VAL A 129 -37.17 -143.61 82.88
C VAL A 129 -38.27 -144.70 82.61
N GLU A 130 -37.79 -145.95 82.36
CA GLU A 130 -38.18 -147.31 82.88
C GLU A 130 -39.53 -148.09 82.67
N ARG A 131 -39.36 -149.45 82.74
CA ARG A 131 -40.24 -150.58 83.20
C ARG A 131 -41.25 -151.26 82.24
N THR A 132 -41.57 -152.57 82.30
CA THR A 132 -40.86 -153.89 82.57
C THR A 132 -41.89 -155.05 82.62
N GLY A 133 -41.53 -156.27 82.16
CA GLY A 133 -42.23 -157.56 82.47
C GLY A 133 -42.47 -158.46 81.24
N ASN A 134 -42.17 -159.77 81.16
CA ASN A 134 -42.40 -160.97 82.02
C ASN A 134 -43.83 -161.56 81.89
N ASN A 135 -44.11 -162.88 81.82
CA ASN A 135 -43.30 -164.12 81.71
C ASN A 135 -44.20 -165.39 81.51
N ARG A 136 -43.75 -166.44 80.77
CA ARG A 136 -43.93 -167.92 81.04
C ARG A 136 -45.37 -168.52 81.17
N THR A 137 -45.71 -169.84 81.21
CA THR A 137 -45.05 -171.19 81.01
C THR A 137 -46.07 -172.35 80.75
N SER A 138 -45.54 -173.52 80.36
CA SER A 138 -46.06 -174.92 80.26
C SER A 138 -46.47 -175.63 81.58
N SER A 139 -47.14 -176.81 81.69
CA SER A 139 -47.91 -177.75 80.80
C SER A 139 -48.45 -178.99 81.61
N ILE A 140 -49.02 -180.04 80.94
CA ILE A 140 -49.33 -181.44 81.44
C ILE A 140 -50.63 -181.57 82.32
N GLY A 141 -51.41 -182.68 82.38
CA GLY A 141 -51.53 -183.94 81.60
C GLY A 141 -52.09 -185.17 82.41
N ARG A 142 -52.42 -186.31 81.74
CA ARG A 142 -52.74 -187.70 82.27
C ARG A 142 -54.13 -187.92 82.97
N GLU A 143 -54.71 -189.13 83.18
CA GLU A 143 -54.25 -190.55 83.03
C GLU A 143 -55.36 -191.66 82.91
N SER A 144 -55.16 -192.68 82.04
CA SER A 144 -55.65 -194.11 82.15
C SER A 144 -57.19 -194.43 82.14
N THR A 145 -57.74 -195.66 81.97
CA THR A 145 -57.27 -197.08 81.89
C THR A 145 -57.90 -197.85 80.65
N PRO A 146 -58.17 -199.19 80.53
CA PRO A 146 -57.77 -199.93 79.30
C PRO A 146 -58.82 -200.83 78.57
N ALA A 147 -58.75 -200.92 77.22
CA ALA A 147 -58.92 -202.17 76.44
C ALA A 147 -58.71 -201.99 74.92
N ARG A 148 -58.47 -203.12 74.22
CA ARG A 148 -58.54 -203.36 72.75
C ARG A 148 -57.41 -202.75 71.88
N HIS A 149 -56.72 -203.64 71.16
CA HIS A 149 -55.41 -203.38 70.54
C HIS A 149 -55.45 -202.90 69.07
N ALA A 150 -56.64 -202.54 68.55
CA ALA A 150 -56.86 -202.28 67.12
C ALA A 150 -56.74 -200.79 66.73
N GLU A 151 -57.36 -199.90 67.50
CA GLU A 151 -57.54 -198.47 67.16
C GLU A 151 -56.23 -197.65 67.22
N LEU A 152 -55.24 -198.12 68.00
CA LEU A 152 -53.96 -197.42 68.22
C LEU A 152 -53.09 -197.20 66.97
N ARG A 153 -53.36 -197.88 65.84
CA ARG A 153 -52.62 -197.65 64.58
C ARG A 153 -53.15 -196.48 63.77
N GLU A 154 -54.43 -196.14 63.92
CA GLU A 154 -55.08 -195.06 63.16
C GLU A 154 -54.73 -193.68 63.76
N LEU A 155 -54.70 -193.60 65.10
CA LEU A 155 -54.34 -192.40 65.86
C LEU A 155 -52.88 -191.94 65.66
N LEU A 156 -51.96 -192.83 65.30
CA LEU A 156 -50.58 -192.45 64.97
C LEU A 156 -50.49 -191.74 63.62
N VAL A 157 -51.27 -192.19 62.62
CA VAL A 157 -51.27 -191.62 61.26
C VAL A 157 -51.94 -190.23 61.23
N THR A 158 -52.95 -189.99 62.07
CA THR A 158 -53.54 -188.65 62.22
C THR A 158 -52.59 -187.69 62.94
N ALA A 159 -51.95 -188.12 64.03
CA ALA A 159 -50.99 -187.28 64.76
C ALA A 159 -49.78 -186.84 63.91
N GLU A 160 -49.30 -187.68 63.00
CA GLU A 160 -48.23 -187.29 62.05
C GLU A 160 -48.68 -186.28 60.99
N ARG A 161 -49.97 -186.30 60.58
CA ARG A 161 -50.53 -185.28 59.68
C ARG A 161 -50.66 -183.91 60.34
N GLU A 162 -51.23 -183.87 61.54
CA GLU A 162 -51.34 -182.61 62.32
C GLU A 162 -49.95 -181.98 62.55
N LEU A 163 -48.92 -182.82 62.80
CA LEU A 163 -47.53 -182.38 62.93
C LEU A 163 -46.91 -181.87 61.61
N ALA A 164 -47.40 -182.29 60.44
CA ALA A 164 -46.98 -181.77 59.15
C ALA A 164 -47.67 -180.43 58.83
N GLU A 165 -48.99 -180.35 59.02
CA GLU A 165 -49.80 -179.15 58.79
C GLU A 165 -49.32 -177.97 59.67
N VAL A 166 -49.04 -178.23 60.96
CA VAL A 166 -48.46 -177.22 61.87
C VAL A 166 -47.07 -176.75 61.40
N ARG A 167 -46.23 -177.62 60.82
CA ARG A 167 -44.92 -177.21 60.26
C ARG A 167 -45.07 -176.36 59.01
N GLU A 168 -46.06 -176.67 58.17
CA GLU A 168 -46.36 -175.89 56.97
C GLU A 168 -46.87 -174.48 57.36
N GLU A 169 -47.78 -174.38 58.33
CA GLU A 169 -48.20 -173.10 58.93
C GLU A 169 -47.01 -172.27 59.46
N TYR A 170 -46.08 -172.89 60.21
CA TYR A 170 -44.90 -172.17 60.70
C TYR A 170 -44.00 -171.69 59.56
N SER A 171 -43.93 -172.41 58.44
CA SER A 171 -43.16 -171.97 57.26
C SER A 171 -43.84 -170.79 56.55
N LEU A 172 -45.17 -170.82 56.41
CA LEU A 172 -45.97 -169.74 55.82
C LEU A 172 -45.92 -168.47 56.67
N ARG A 173 -46.08 -168.58 58.00
CA ARG A 173 -45.93 -167.44 58.93
C ARG A 173 -44.50 -166.89 58.93
N GLY A 174 -43.48 -167.74 58.74
CA GLY A 174 -42.10 -167.31 58.54
C GLY A 174 -41.93 -166.46 57.27
N ALA A 175 -42.43 -166.95 56.14
CA ALA A 175 -42.39 -166.24 54.86
C ALA A 175 -43.18 -164.92 54.89
N GLU A 176 -44.32 -164.88 55.60
CA GLU A 176 -45.10 -163.65 55.81
C GLU A 176 -44.35 -162.63 56.67
N ILE A 177 -43.71 -163.06 57.76
CA ILE A 177 -42.86 -162.21 58.60
C ILE A 177 -41.70 -161.61 57.79
N ASP A 178 -41.04 -162.41 56.95
CA ASP A 178 -39.93 -161.93 56.12
C ASP A 178 -40.38 -161.05 54.94
N LYS A 179 -41.58 -161.28 54.39
CA LYS A 179 -42.23 -160.36 53.46
C LYS A 179 -42.52 -159.00 54.12
N LEU A 180 -43.12 -159.00 55.32
CA LEU A 180 -43.42 -157.78 56.08
C LEU A 180 -42.13 -157.05 56.50
N ARG A 181 -41.06 -157.77 56.83
CA ARG A 181 -39.72 -157.17 57.06
C ARG A 181 -39.17 -156.51 55.79
N ALA A 182 -39.32 -157.14 54.63
CA ALA A 182 -38.89 -156.57 53.35
C ALA A 182 -39.73 -155.34 52.94
N GLU A 183 -41.03 -155.35 53.21
CA GLU A 183 -41.93 -154.19 53.00
C GLU A 183 -41.58 -153.04 53.94
N LEU A 184 -41.37 -153.31 55.24
CA LEU A 184 -40.90 -152.32 56.22
C LEU A 184 -39.51 -151.76 55.87
N ALA A 185 -38.63 -152.57 55.26
CA ALA A 185 -37.33 -152.11 54.77
C ALA A 185 -37.49 -151.18 53.56
N ARG A 186 -38.36 -151.51 52.60
CA ARG A 186 -38.67 -150.62 51.45
C ARG A 186 -39.30 -149.31 51.90
N GLU A 187 -40.26 -149.33 52.83
CA GLU A 187 -40.87 -148.10 53.38
C GLU A 187 -39.84 -147.21 54.09
N ARG A 188 -38.93 -147.80 54.87
CA ARG A 188 -37.82 -147.05 55.48
C ARG A 188 -36.90 -146.42 54.43
N GLU A 189 -36.66 -147.10 53.32
CA GLU A 189 -35.83 -146.58 52.23
C GLU A 189 -36.55 -145.49 51.42
N VAL A 190 -37.85 -145.65 51.13
CA VAL A 190 -38.68 -144.62 50.50
C VAL A 190 -38.75 -143.37 51.38
N ASN A 191 -38.89 -143.53 52.70
CA ASN A 191 -38.94 -142.42 53.65
C ASN A 191 -37.57 -141.71 53.81
N ARG A 192 -36.45 -142.46 53.82
CA ARG A 192 -35.10 -141.84 53.70
C ARG A 192 -34.95 -141.05 52.40
N ASN A 193 -35.36 -141.64 51.28
CA ASN A 193 -35.26 -140.99 49.97
C ASN A 193 -36.18 -139.77 49.82
N SER A 194 -37.31 -139.71 50.54
CA SER A 194 -38.12 -138.49 50.61
C SER A 194 -37.50 -137.45 51.55
N GLN A 195 -36.95 -137.85 52.70
CA GLN A 195 -36.20 -136.96 53.60
C GLN A 195 -35.02 -136.30 52.89
N ILE A 196 -34.17 -137.08 52.21
CA ILE A 196 -33.03 -136.58 51.42
C ILE A 196 -33.52 -135.55 50.39
N ARG A 197 -34.57 -135.85 49.61
CA ARG A 197 -35.13 -134.89 48.63
C ARG A 197 -35.72 -133.63 49.27
N TYR A 198 -36.24 -133.70 50.49
CA TYR A 198 -36.71 -132.50 51.20
C TYR A 198 -35.53 -131.66 51.73
N ASP A 199 -34.46 -132.30 52.21
CA ASP A 199 -33.24 -131.61 52.63
C ASP A 199 -32.49 -130.99 51.44
N ASP A 200 -32.40 -131.71 50.31
CA ASP A 200 -31.86 -131.24 49.03
C ASP A 200 -32.64 -129.99 48.55
N ALA A 201 -33.98 -130.08 48.43
CA ALA A 201 -34.81 -128.95 48.00
C ALA A 201 -34.76 -127.76 48.98
N LEU A 202 -34.58 -128.02 50.29
CA LEU A 202 -34.33 -126.97 51.29
C LEU A 202 -32.90 -126.39 51.19
N GLN A 203 -31.94 -127.10 50.60
CA GLN A 203 -30.62 -126.55 50.29
C GLN A 203 -30.67 -125.73 49.00
N GLU A 204 -31.28 -126.24 47.92
CA GLU A 204 -31.52 -125.51 46.66
C GLU A 204 -32.20 -124.15 46.93
N LEU A 205 -33.29 -124.13 47.71
CA LEU A 205 -33.98 -122.87 48.08
C LEU A 205 -33.11 -121.89 48.91
N ARG A 206 -32.14 -122.39 49.70
CA ARG A 206 -31.20 -121.53 50.44
C ARG A 206 -30.12 -120.97 49.51
N GLU A 207 -29.64 -121.77 48.57
CA GLU A 207 -28.66 -121.37 47.56
C GLU A 207 -29.26 -120.37 46.57
N GLU A 208 -30.48 -120.61 46.07
CA GLU A 208 -31.26 -119.63 45.29
C GLU A 208 -31.47 -118.32 46.04
N HIS A 209 -31.85 -118.36 47.32
CA HIS A 209 -32.04 -117.15 48.12
C HIS A 209 -30.71 -116.41 48.37
N ALA A 210 -29.60 -117.14 48.58
CA ALA A 210 -28.27 -116.56 48.74
C ALA A 210 -27.81 -115.89 47.43
N GLU A 211 -28.01 -116.53 46.28
CA GLU A 211 -27.74 -115.95 44.97
C GLU A 211 -28.62 -114.73 44.68
N GLN A 212 -29.92 -114.77 44.97
CA GLN A 212 -30.81 -113.62 44.82
C GLN A 212 -30.36 -112.45 45.72
N THR A 213 -29.95 -112.74 46.96
CA THR A 213 -29.39 -111.74 47.89
C THR A 213 -28.09 -111.14 47.34
N GLN A 214 -27.19 -111.97 46.81
CA GLN A 214 -25.93 -111.49 46.22
C GLN A 214 -26.16 -110.64 44.97
N ARG A 215 -27.02 -111.09 44.05
CA ARG A 215 -27.40 -110.32 42.83
C ARG A 215 -28.00 -108.95 43.20
N LEU A 216 -28.80 -108.86 44.27
CA LEU A 216 -29.32 -107.60 44.78
C LEU A 216 -28.23 -106.71 45.40
N LEU A 217 -27.30 -107.28 46.18
CA LEU A 217 -26.15 -106.54 46.71
C LEU A 217 -25.24 -106.00 45.61
N ASP A 218 -24.99 -106.79 44.56
CA ASP A 218 -24.20 -106.40 43.40
C ASP A 218 -24.89 -105.27 42.63
N GLN A 219 -26.21 -105.38 42.38
CA GLN A 219 -27.01 -104.30 41.79
C GLN A 219 -26.97 -103.02 42.65
N ILE A 220 -27.10 -103.11 43.97
CA ILE A 220 -26.94 -101.98 44.89
C ILE A 220 -25.53 -101.37 44.79
N SER A 221 -24.49 -102.19 44.63
CA SER A 221 -23.11 -101.69 44.46
C SER A 221 -22.92 -100.93 43.14
N VAL A 222 -23.54 -101.38 42.06
CA VAL A 222 -23.52 -100.70 40.75
C VAL A 222 -24.32 -99.40 40.82
N LEU A 223 -25.50 -99.41 41.41
CA LEU A 223 -26.32 -98.20 41.60
C LEU A 223 -25.62 -97.15 42.47
N LYS A 224 -24.89 -97.57 43.52
CA LYS A 224 -24.05 -96.67 44.32
C LYS A 224 -22.97 -96.01 43.47
N ARG A 225 -22.14 -96.79 42.77
CA ARG A 225 -21.08 -96.25 41.88
C ARG A 225 -21.63 -95.33 40.80
N LEU A 226 -22.80 -95.66 40.22
CA LEU A 226 -23.47 -94.77 39.26
C LEU A 226 -23.95 -93.47 39.93
N SER A 227 -24.49 -93.52 41.14
CA SER A 227 -24.89 -92.31 41.88
C SER A 227 -23.69 -91.46 42.31
N GLU A 228 -22.57 -92.09 42.69
CA GLU A 228 -21.30 -91.44 43.02
C GLU A 228 -20.72 -90.74 41.78
N ASN A 229 -20.61 -91.45 40.64
CA ASN A 229 -20.16 -90.87 39.37
C ASN A 229 -21.05 -89.71 38.90
N VAL A 230 -22.38 -89.84 38.99
CA VAL A 230 -23.32 -88.77 38.58
C VAL A 230 -23.25 -87.57 39.52
N MET A 231 -22.95 -87.76 40.81
CA MET A 231 -22.71 -86.65 41.74
C MET A 231 -21.36 -85.96 41.47
N ASP A 232 -20.31 -86.72 41.15
CA ASP A 232 -19.02 -86.19 40.72
C ASP A 232 -19.12 -85.43 39.39
N GLU A 233 -19.93 -85.90 38.44
CA GLU A 233 -20.23 -85.21 37.19
C GLU A 233 -21.08 -83.95 37.43
N LYS A 234 -22.11 -83.99 38.29
CA LYS A 234 -22.85 -82.78 38.71
C LYS A 234 -21.90 -81.78 39.38
N ALA A 235 -20.99 -82.23 40.24
CA ALA A 235 -19.99 -81.39 40.90
C ALA A 235 -19.05 -80.71 39.88
N LYS A 236 -18.45 -81.47 38.96
CA LYS A 236 -17.60 -80.94 37.87
C LYS A 236 -18.36 -79.93 37.00
N LEU A 237 -19.61 -80.21 36.63
CA LEU A 237 -20.44 -79.28 35.86
C LEU A 237 -20.79 -78.01 36.66
N THR A 238 -21.00 -78.10 37.97
CA THR A 238 -21.16 -76.89 38.82
C THR A 238 -19.87 -76.10 38.96
N GLU A 239 -18.70 -76.77 38.96
CA GLU A 239 -17.41 -76.09 38.97
C GLU A 239 -17.12 -75.41 37.63
N GLU A 240 -17.28 -76.11 36.50
CA GLU A 240 -17.12 -75.55 35.15
C GLU A 240 -18.06 -74.36 34.91
N THR A 241 -19.32 -74.43 35.36
CA THR A 241 -20.25 -73.30 35.23
C THR A 241 -19.89 -72.13 36.15
N ALA A 242 -19.33 -72.39 37.35
CA ALA A 242 -18.77 -71.34 38.19
C ALA A 242 -17.51 -70.70 37.57
N GLN A 243 -16.59 -71.49 37.02
CA GLN A 243 -15.40 -71.01 36.30
C GLN A 243 -15.77 -70.19 35.06
N ARG A 244 -16.72 -70.67 34.23
CA ARG A 244 -17.23 -69.91 33.06
C ARG A 244 -17.92 -68.61 33.49
N LYS A 245 -18.65 -68.60 34.60
CA LYS A 245 -19.23 -67.38 35.19
C LYS A 245 -18.16 -66.41 35.65
N GLN A 246 -17.08 -66.88 36.29
CA GLN A 246 -15.94 -66.05 36.68
C GLN A 246 -15.21 -65.47 35.45
N GLN A 247 -15.02 -66.27 34.39
CA GLN A 247 -14.43 -65.81 33.12
C GLN A 247 -15.27 -64.71 32.47
N LEU A 248 -16.61 -64.87 32.41
CA LEU A 248 -17.51 -63.85 31.89
C LEU A 248 -17.51 -62.57 32.75
N LEU A 249 -17.45 -62.68 34.07
CA LEU A 249 -17.31 -61.52 34.96
C LEU A 249 -15.98 -60.79 34.74
N ALA A 250 -14.86 -61.52 34.64
CA ALA A 250 -13.55 -60.94 34.38
C ALA A 250 -13.43 -60.29 32.98
N LEU A 251 -14.20 -60.75 31.99
CA LEU A 251 -14.33 -60.09 30.70
C LEU A 251 -15.17 -58.80 30.81
N LEU A 252 -16.31 -58.83 31.50
CA LEU A 252 -17.14 -57.65 31.77
C LEU A 252 -16.42 -56.59 32.62
N GLU A 253 -15.50 -57.00 33.49
CA GLU A 253 -14.61 -56.10 34.24
C GLU A 253 -13.59 -55.44 33.30
N ARG A 254 -12.92 -56.20 32.43
CA ARG A 254 -12.03 -55.62 31.39
C ARG A 254 -12.77 -54.67 30.44
N GLU A 255 -13.95 -55.02 29.97
CA GLU A 255 -14.77 -54.13 29.12
C GLU A 255 -15.15 -52.83 29.84
N ARG A 256 -15.33 -52.86 31.17
CA ARG A 256 -15.57 -51.66 31.99
C ARG A 256 -14.29 -50.85 32.17
N ASP A 257 -13.15 -51.48 32.40
CA ASP A 257 -11.86 -50.81 32.57
C ASP A 257 -11.39 -50.18 31.26
N GLU A 258 -11.48 -50.91 30.13
CA GLU A 258 -11.22 -50.40 28.78
C GLU A 258 -12.15 -49.23 28.44
N LYS A 259 -13.45 -49.35 28.70
CA LYS A 259 -14.41 -48.25 28.53
C LYS A 259 -14.10 -47.06 29.44
N SER A 260 -13.66 -47.30 30.68
CA SER A 260 -13.27 -46.25 31.62
C SER A 260 -12.02 -45.50 31.13
N HIS A 261 -11.03 -46.25 30.60
CA HIS A 261 -9.81 -45.70 30.01
C HIS A 261 -10.12 -44.87 28.76
N ILE A 262 -10.89 -45.41 27.81
CA ILE A 262 -11.38 -44.69 26.62
C ILE A 262 -12.13 -43.41 27.00
N MET A 263 -12.99 -43.46 28.03
CA MET A 263 -13.71 -42.27 28.52
C MET A 263 -12.81 -41.27 29.26
N ALA A 264 -11.67 -41.69 29.81
CA ALA A 264 -10.66 -40.80 30.37
C ALA A 264 -9.84 -40.13 29.25
N ASP A 265 -9.41 -40.90 28.25
CA ASP A 265 -8.68 -40.40 27.08
C ASP A 265 -9.52 -39.38 26.30
N TYR A 266 -10.81 -39.65 26.06
CA TYR A 266 -11.70 -38.68 25.42
C TYR A 266 -11.84 -37.39 26.24
N ARG A 267 -11.92 -37.46 27.58
CA ARG A 267 -11.94 -36.26 28.43
C ARG A 267 -10.65 -35.47 28.28
N GLN A 268 -9.50 -36.12 28.41
CA GLN A 268 -8.19 -35.50 28.28
C GLN A 268 -7.99 -34.87 26.89
N GLN A 269 -8.48 -35.50 25.81
CA GLN A 269 -8.48 -34.93 24.47
C GLN A 269 -9.38 -33.68 24.37
N THR A 270 -10.60 -33.71 24.93
CA THR A 270 -11.47 -32.52 24.94
C THR A 270 -10.91 -31.39 25.79
N GLU A 271 -10.30 -31.69 26.94
CA GLU A 271 -9.66 -30.70 27.81
C GLU A 271 -8.42 -30.07 27.14
N ALA A 272 -7.61 -30.88 26.44
CA ALA A 272 -6.47 -30.39 25.66
C ALA A 272 -6.92 -29.48 24.50
N LEU A 273 -7.97 -29.85 23.77
CA LEU A 273 -8.53 -29.04 22.69
C LEU A 273 -9.12 -27.71 23.21
N ILE A 274 -9.83 -27.74 24.35
CA ILE A 274 -10.35 -26.53 25.00
C ILE A 274 -9.19 -25.62 25.46
N ALA A 275 -8.12 -26.18 26.00
CA ALA A 275 -6.93 -25.42 26.39
C ALA A 275 -6.18 -24.82 25.19
N GLU A 276 -6.13 -25.54 24.06
CA GLU A 276 -5.55 -25.06 22.80
C GLU A 276 -6.36 -23.91 22.21
N GLN A 277 -7.68 -24.07 22.07
CA GLN A 277 -8.58 -22.99 21.64
C GLN A 277 -8.55 -21.79 22.59
N GLY A 278 -8.41 -22.02 23.90
CA GLY A 278 -8.22 -20.96 24.89
C GLY A 278 -6.93 -20.15 24.68
N ARG A 279 -5.83 -20.81 24.32
CA ARG A 279 -4.56 -20.16 23.94
C ARG A 279 -4.69 -19.40 22.63
N GLU A 280 -5.32 -19.98 21.61
CA GLU A 280 -5.56 -19.33 20.31
C GLU A 280 -6.41 -18.06 20.46
N ILE A 281 -7.53 -18.13 21.19
CA ILE A 281 -8.39 -16.97 21.50
C ILE A 281 -7.61 -15.89 22.26
N THR A 282 -6.70 -16.27 23.16
CA THR A 282 -5.86 -15.32 23.90
C THR A 282 -4.82 -14.67 22.98
N SER A 283 -4.21 -15.44 22.08
CA SER A 283 -3.30 -14.93 21.04
C SER A 283 -3.99 -13.94 20.10
N MET A 284 -5.17 -14.29 19.56
CA MET A 284 -5.98 -13.41 18.71
C MET A 284 -6.42 -12.13 19.42
N ARG A 285 -6.69 -12.17 20.73
CA ARG A 285 -6.98 -10.96 21.52
C ARG A 285 -5.76 -10.06 21.65
N SER A 286 -4.57 -10.65 21.84
CA SER A 286 -3.31 -9.90 21.90
C SER A 286 -2.99 -9.21 20.56
N THR A 287 -3.09 -9.92 19.43
CA THR A 287 -2.83 -9.32 18.11
C THR A 287 -3.87 -8.25 17.74
N LEU A 288 -5.14 -8.44 18.11
CA LEU A 288 -6.18 -7.40 17.97
C LEU A 288 -5.94 -6.18 18.87
N GLN A 289 -5.33 -6.35 20.04
CA GLN A 289 -4.94 -5.22 20.90
C GLN A 289 -3.76 -4.46 20.28
N LEU A 290 -2.68 -5.16 19.90
CA LEU A 290 -1.51 -4.55 19.26
C LEU A 290 -1.88 -3.77 17.98
N SER A 291 -2.78 -4.32 17.16
CA SER A 291 -3.29 -3.64 15.97
C SER A 291 -4.09 -2.36 16.28
N ARG A 292 -4.81 -2.31 17.42
CA ARG A 292 -5.47 -1.07 17.88
C ARG A 292 -4.47 -0.05 18.40
N GLU A 293 -3.48 -0.47 19.18
CA GLU A 293 -2.42 0.42 19.67
C GLU A 293 -1.60 1.01 18.51
N GLU A 294 -1.32 0.23 17.46
CA GLU A 294 -0.72 0.70 16.22
C GLU A 294 -1.65 1.69 15.48
N GLN A 295 -2.94 1.38 15.35
CA GLN A 295 -3.92 2.28 14.74
C GLN A 295 -4.07 3.61 15.50
N GLU A 296 -3.97 3.60 16.83
CA GLU A 296 -3.99 4.80 17.68
C GLU A 296 -2.70 5.62 17.53
N ARG A 297 -1.52 4.97 17.45
CA ARG A 297 -0.24 5.64 17.15
C ARG A 297 -0.26 6.31 15.79
N LEU A 298 -0.70 5.61 14.73
CA LEU A 298 -0.82 6.17 13.38
C LEU A 298 -1.83 7.32 13.31
N GLN A 299 -2.89 7.30 14.12
CA GLN A 299 -3.81 8.44 14.25
C GLN A 299 -3.19 9.65 14.98
N ALA A 300 -2.30 9.42 15.95
CA ALA A 300 -1.56 10.48 16.63
C ALA A 300 -0.51 11.11 15.69
N GLU A 301 0.29 10.30 15.00
CA GLU A 301 1.25 10.75 13.99
C GLU A 301 0.57 11.53 12.86
N ARG A 302 -0.58 11.05 12.38
CA ARG A 302 -1.38 11.78 11.38
C ARG A 302 -1.80 13.16 11.87
N LYS A 303 -2.26 13.31 13.12
CA LYS A 303 -2.64 14.61 13.68
C LYS A 303 -1.42 15.54 13.79
N GLU A 304 -0.29 15.03 14.26
CA GLU A 304 0.96 15.81 14.33
C GLU A 304 1.43 16.27 12.94
N LEU A 305 1.20 15.47 11.90
CA LEU A 305 1.45 15.85 10.50
C LEU A 305 0.43 16.87 9.96
N GLU A 306 -0.84 16.76 10.31
CA GLU A 306 -1.89 17.73 9.95
C GLU A 306 -1.66 19.09 10.62
N GLU A 307 -1.24 19.12 11.88
CA GLU A 307 -0.80 20.33 12.59
C GLU A 307 0.46 20.94 11.94
N LYS A 308 1.46 20.12 11.58
CA LYS A 308 2.64 20.59 10.83
C LYS A 308 2.27 21.18 9.47
N ILE A 309 1.32 20.58 8.74
CA ILE A 309 0.82 21.15 7.47
C ILE A 309 0.18 22.51 7.71
N GLN A 310 -0.71 22.64 8.70
CA GLN A 310 -1.36 23.92 9.03
C GLN A 310 -0.33 25.01 9.37
N THR A 311 0.67 24.73 10.22
CA THR A 311 1.72 25.72 10.54
C THR A 311 2.60 26.10 9.34
N LEU A 312 2.74 25.22 8.34
CA LEU A 312 3.43 25.54 7.09
C LEU A 312 2.56 26.35 6.14
N GLU A 313 1.24 26.11 6.09
CA GLU A 313 0.28 26.92 5.33
C GLU A 313 0.15 28.34 5.92
N GLU A 314 0.17 28.48 7.25
CA GLU A 314 0.27 29.77 7.94
C GLU A 314 1.60 30.50 7.61
N GLN A 315 2.72 29.78 7.54
CA GLN A 315 4.01 30.37 7.14
C GLN A 315 4.01 30.80 5.66
N VAL A 316 3.45 30.00 4.75
CA VAL A 316 3.34 30.35 3.32
C VAL A 316 2.45 31.58 3.14
N THR A 317 1.25 31.60 3.72
CA THR A 317 0.35 32.75 3.62
C THR A 317 0.92 34.01 4.28
N HIS A 318 1.71 33.87 5.37
CA HIS A 318 2.46 34.99 5.93
C HIS A 318 3.51 35.53 4.96
N LEU A 319 4.31 34.66 4.33
CA LEU A 319 5.35 35.03 3.35
C LEU A 319 4.77 35.63 2.07
N GLU A 320 3.62 35.14 1.60
CA GLU A 320 2.85 35.77 0.52
C GLU A 320 2.37 37.17 0.92
N SER A 321 1.96 37.35 2.19
CA SER A 321 1.57 38.67 2.73
C SER A 321 2.75 39.65 2.88
N THR A 322 3.99 39.17 3.04
CA THR A 322 5.18 40.05 3.07
C THR A 322 5.65 40.34 1.66
N LEU A 323 5.72 39.34 0.78
CA LEU A 323 6.15 39.49 -0.61
C LEU A 323 5.19 40.39 -1.43
N THR A 324 3.88 40.35 -1.15
CA THR A 324 2.93 41.31 -1.74
C THR A 324 3.15 42.74 -1.23
N LYS A 325 3.44 42.95 0.07
CA LYS A 325 3.81 44.27 0.60
C LYS A 325 5.09 44.78 -0.06
N GLU A 326 6.15 43.98 -0.10
CA GLU A 326 7.43 44.32 -0.73
C GLU A 326 7.27 44.68 -2.21
N ARG A 327 6.44 43.95 -2.98
CA ARG A 327 6.07 44.33 -4.35
C ARG A 327 5.42 45.71 -4.40
N THR A 328 4.38 45.97 -3.60
CA THR A 328 3.73 47.30 -3.59
C THR A 328 4.63 48.42 -3.08
N GLU A 329 5.69 48.13 -2.31
CA GLU A 329 6.71 49.10 -1.94
C GLU A 329 7.73 49.33 -3.06
N ALA A 330 8.15 48.28 -3.76
CA ALA A 330 9.00 48.40 -4.96
C ALA A 330 8.29 49.22 -6.04
N ASP A 331 7.00 48.96 -6.30
CA ASP A 331 6.18 49.71 -7.24
C ASP A 331 6.09 51.21 -6.86
N LYS A 332 5.89 51.53 -5.57
CA LYS A 332 5.91 52.92 -5.08
C LYS A 332 7.27 53.58 -5.29
N ARG A 333 8.37 52.88 -4.98
CA ARG A 333 9.75 53.40 -5.19
C ARG A 333 10.03 53.63 -6.67
N LEU A 334 9.58 52.74 -7.56
CA LEU A 334 9.66 52.91 -9.02
C LEU A 334 8.81 54.08 -9.51
N GLN A 335 7.59 54.26 -8.99
CA GLN A 335 6.75 55.43 -9.28
C GLN A 335 7.38 56.74 -8.82
N GLU A 336 7.98 56.77 -7.62
CA GLU A 336 8.73 57.94 -7.14
C GLU A 336 9.94 58.26 -8.02
N ILE A 337 10.74 57.25 -8.39
CA ILE A 337 11.91 57.40 -9.26
C ILE A 337 11.46 57.91 -10.64
N SER A 338 10.41 57.32 -11.22
CA SER A 338 9.81 57.77 -12.48
C SER A 338 9.34 59.23 -12.41
N GLN A 339 8.63 59.62 -11.34
CA GLN A 339 8.22 61.02 -11.12
C GLN A 339 9.41 61.98 -10.99
N ARG A 340 10.52 61.55 -10.35
CA ARG A 340 11.76 62.35 -10.28
C ARG A 340 12.40 62.51 -11.65
N HIS A 341 12.43 61.46 -12.49
CA HIS A 341 12.93 61.54 -13.86
C HIS A 341 12.05 62.42 -14.76
N VAL A 342 10.71 62.31 -14.68
CA VAL A 342 9.79 63.17 -15.43
C VAL A 342 10.02 64.65 -15.06
N ARG A 343 10.04 65.00 -13.76
CA ARG A 343 10.37 66.36 -13.32
C ARG A 343 11.75 66.82 -13.78
N LYS A 344 12.74 65.92 -13.82
CA LYS A 344 14.08 66.29 -14.30
C LYS A 344 14.13 66.49 -15.81
N ILE A 345 13.31 65.78 -16.58
CA ILE A 345 13.11 66.03 -18.01
C ILE A 345 12.43 67.39 -18.19
N GLU A 346 11.36 67.69 -17.43
CA GLU A 346 10.66 68.98 -17.45
C GLU A 346 11.59 70.17 -17.12
N GLU A 347 12.44 70.04 -16.10
CA GLU A 347 13.49 71.01 -15.76
C GLU A 347 14.48 71.22 -16.93
N LEU A 348 14.93 70.14 -17.57
CA LEU A 348 15.90 70.20 -18.67
C LEU A 348 15.27 70.75 -19.96
N THR A 349 14.00 70.46 -20.24
CA THR A 349 13.28 71.09 -21.36
C THR A 349 13.09 72.58 -21.12
N ALA A 350 12.72 73.01 -19.90
CA ALA A 350 12.61 74.43 -19.57
C ALA A 350 13.98 75.15 -19.66
N GLN A 351 15.07 74.51 -19.28
CA GLN A 351 16.43 75.05 -19.46
C GLN A 351 16.82 75.15 -20.94
N ASN A 352 16.49 74.15 -21.76
CA ASN A 352 16.73 74.19 -23.21
C ASN A 352 15.88 75.26 -23.91
N GLU A 353 14.61 75.45 -23.49
CA GLU A 353 13.75 76.54 -23.94
C GLU A 353 14.31 77.91 -23.55
N GLU A 354 14.84 78.06 -22.32
CA GLU A 354 15.48 79.31 -21.91
C GLU A 354 16.75 79.60 -22.71
N ILE A 355 17.57 78.57 -22.98
CA ILE A 355 18.77 78.68 -23.83
C ILE A 355 18.39 79.04 -25.27
N ALA A 356 17.37 78.39 -25.85
CA ALA A 356 16.86 78.73 -27.19
C ALA A 356 16.34 80.17 -27.26
N ALA A 357 15.58 80.61 -26.25
CA ALA A 357 15.11 81.99 -26.17
C ALA A 357 16.26 82.99 -25.89
N ARG A 358 17.41 82.56 -25.34
CA ARG A 358 18.62 83.39 -25.22
C ARG A 358 19.34 83.48 -26.57
N THR A 359 19.56 82.37 -27.27
CA THR A 359 20.23 82.37 -28.58
C THR A 359 19.39 83.06 -29.66
N GLU A 360 18.06 82.97 -29.63
CA GLU A 360 17.17 83.74 -30.50
C GLU A 360 17.31 85.25 -30.27
N ARG A 361 17.33 85.71 -29.01
CA ARG A 361 17.56 87.13 -28.64
C ARG A 361 18.99 87.60 -28.94
N GLU A 362 19.94 86.70 -29.13
CA GLU A 362 21.30 87.04 -29.58
C GLU A 362 21.39 87.04 -31.11
N ALA A 363 20.69 86.13 -31.80
CA ALA A 363 20.53 86.13 -33.25
C ALA A 363 19.81 87.39 -33.73
N SER A 364 18.74 87.83 -33.05
CA SER A 364 18.04 89.08 -33.37
C SER A 364 18.96 90.29 -33.21
N LYS A 365 19.73 90.38 -32.11
CA LYS A 365 20.75 91.44 -31.91
C LYS A 365 21.89 91.39 -32.93
N GLN A 366 22.27 90.21 -33.41
CA GLN A 366 23.23 90.09 -34.51
C GLN A 366 22.62 90.53 -35.84
N GLN A 367 21.32 90.31 -36.06
CA GLN A 367 20.61 90.76 -37.26
C GLN A 367 20.36 92.27 -37.23
N GLU A 368 19.99 92.85 -36.09
CA GLU A 368 19.96 94.30 -35.84
C GLU A 368 21.32 94.93 -36.17
N ARG A 369 22.42 94.39 -35.63
CA ARG A 369 23.78 94.87 -35.95
C ARG A 369 24.18 94.70 -37.42
N ARG A 370 23.69 93.66 -38.10
CA ARG A 370 23.89 93.51 -39.56
C ARG A 370 23.14 94.59 -40.33
N GLN A 371 21.89 94.89 -39.94
CA GLN A 371 21.10 95.98 -40.51
C GLN A 371 21.75 97.35 -40.22
N GLU A 372 22.24 97.61 -39.01
CA GLU A 372 23.01 98.81 -38.68
C GLU A 372 24.27 98.96 -39.54
N LEU A 373 24.99 97.87 -39.81
CA LEU A 373 26.18 97.87 -40.67
C LEU A 373 25.82 98.01 -42.16
N GLU A 374 24.71 97.43 -42.62
CA GLU A 374 24.17 97.64 -43.96
C GLU A 374 23.71 99.09 -44.17
N ASP A 375 23.01 99.69 -43.21
CA ASP A 375 22.58 101.09 -43.26
C ASP A 375 23.76 102.04 -43.17
N GLN A 376 24.80 101.71 -42.39
CA GLN A 376 26.07 102.42 -42.43
C GLN A 376 26.73 102.32 -43.81
N LEU A 377 26.81 101.13 -44.42
CA LEU A 377 27.33 100.93 -45.76
C LEU A 377 26.51 101.66 -46.83
N ARG A 378 25.18 101.66 -46.75
CA ARG A 378 24.29 102.46 -47.60
C ARG A 378 24.58 103.95 -47.43
N SER A 379 24.66 104.46 -46.19
CA SER A 379 24.96 105.88 -45.93
C SER A 379 26.37 106.29 -46.39
N VAL A 380 27.35 105.38 -46.36
CA VAL A 380 28.70 105.60 -46.90
C VAL A 380 28.70 105.54 -48.43
N GLY A 381 27.92 104.63 -49.03
CA GLY A 381 27.69 104.57 -50.47
C GLY A 381 26.95 105.80 -51.01
N GLU A 382 25.97 106.31 -50.28
CA GLU A 382 25.28 107.58 -50.57
C GLU A 382 26.21 108.78 -50.43
N ARG A 383 27.07 108.82 -49.39
CA ARG A 383 28.09 109.88 -49.27
C ARG A 383 29.15 109.80 -50.36
N LEU A 384 29.60 108.60 -50.73
CA LEU A 384 30.49 108.38 -51.87
C LEU A 384 29.83 108.84 -53.16
N ARG A 385 28.58 108.45 -53.40
CA ARG A 385 27.80 108.88 -54.56
C ARG A 385 27.59 110.40 -54.59
N VAL A 386 27.29 111.04 -53.45
CA VAL A 386 27.17 112.50 -53.36
C VAL A 386 28.53 113.18 -53.57
N LEU A 387 29.65 112.55 -53.18
CA LEU A 387 31.01 113.03 -53.46
C LEU A 387 31.43 112.78 -54.93
N GLU A 388 30.95 111.71 -55.56
CA GLU A 388 31.13 111.44 -56.99
C GLU A 388 30.28 112.40 -57.84
N GLU A 389 29.03 112.66 -57.43
CA GLU A 389 28.15 113.66 -58.03
C GLU A 389 28.69 115.08 -57.77
N SER A 390 29.24 115.39 -56.59
CA SER A 390 29.88 116.69 -56.33
C SER A 390 31.21 116.84 -57.07
N HIS A 391 32.04 115.79 -57.18
CA HIS A 391 33.27 115.81 -57.97
C HIS A 391 32.99 115.84 -59.48
N ALA A 392 31.90 115.21 -59.95
CA ALA A 392 31.43 115.33 -61.32
C ALA A 392 30.89 116.74 -61.60
N LEU A 393 30.17 117.36 -60.65
CA LEU A 393 29.78 118.77 -60.70
C LEU A 393 30.99 119.70 -60.62
N GLU A 394 32.00 119.43 -59.80
CA GLU A 394 33.24 120.21 -59.73
C GLU A 394 34.01 120.10 -61.05
N GLN A 395 34.20 118.89 -61.58
CA GLN A 395 34.77 118.70 -62.92
C GLN A 395 33.92 119.36 -64.01
N GLN A 396 32.59 119.39 -63.89
CA GLN A 396 31.73 120.12 -64.81
C GLN A 396 31.96 121.63 -64.65
N THR A 397 32.02 122.17 -63.43
CA THR A 397 32.32 123.59 -63.21
C THR A 397 33.72 123.97 -63.66
N LEU A 398 34.73 123.09 -63.56
CA LEU A 398 36.06 123.29 -64.14
C LEU A 398 36.04 123.22 -65.68
N LYS A 399 35.29 122.28 -66.26
CA LYS A 399 35.04 122.25 -67.72
C LYS A 399 34.26 123.49 -68.16
N GLU A 400 33.43 124.07 -67.29
CA GLU A 400 32.69 125.31 -67.52
C GLU A 400 33.50 126.58 -67.22
N THR A 401 34.48 126.60 -66.31
CA THR A 401 35.40 127.75 -66.13
C THR A 401 36.44 127.77 -67.24
N TYR A 402 37.00 126.61 -67.62
CA TYR A 402 37.84 126.53 -68.82
C TYR A 402 37.04 126.81 -70.10
N ARG A 403 35.74 126.50 -70.14
CA ARG A 403 34.85 127.06 -71.18
C ARG A 403 34.73 128.57 -71.06
N ARG A 404 34.39 129.14 -69.90
CA ARG A 404 34.25 130.60 -69.69
C ARG A 404 35.54 131.38 -69.97
N GLU A 405 36.72 130.78 -69.77
CA GLU A 405 38.02 131.38 -70.14
C GLU A 405 38.26 131.31 -71.66
N VAL A 406 37.96 130.17 -72.29
CA VAL A 406 37.99 130.02 -73.77
C VAL A 406 36.86 130.82 -74.44
N GLU A 407 35.76 131.07 -73.75
CA GLU A 407 34.61 131.86 -74.18
C GLU A 407 34.85 133.34 -73.96
N GLY A 408 35.53 133.77 -72.89
CA GLY A 408 36.08 135.13 -72.75
C GLY A 408 37.09 135.47 -73.86
N LEU A 409 38.04 134.55 -74.14
CA LEU A 409 38.96 134.65 -75.27
C LEU A 409 38.26 134.57 -76.65
N ARG A 410 37.01 134.08 -76.70
CA ARG A 410 36.15 134.18 -77.89
C ARG A 410 35.31 135.44 -77.87
N GLU A 411 34.91 135.98 -76.73
CA GLU A 411 34.11 137.19 -76.57
C GLU A 411 34.91 138.45 -76.89
N GLU A 412 36.22 138.49 -76.62
CA GLU A 412 37.12 139.49 -77.22
C GLU A 412 37.10 139.42 -78.76
N LEU A 413 37.01 138.21 -79.32
CA LEU A 413 36.82 137.93 -80.74
C LEU A 413 35.37 138.14 -81.22
N GLN A 414 34.39 138.16 -80.31
CA GLN A 414 32.96 138.21 -80.59
C GLN A 414 32.36 139.60 -80.39
N ILE A 415 33.00 140.49 -79.63
CA ILE A 415 32.80 141.95 -79.71
C ILE A 415 33.14 142.44 -81.13
N GLY A 416 34.12 141.81 -81.80
CA GLY A 416 34.36 141.99 -83.24
C GLY A 416 33.26 141.43 -84.15
N ASN A 417 32.44 140.48 -83.66
CA ASN A 417 31.28 139.92 -84.38
C ASN A 417 29.93 140.49 -83.89
N ALA A 418 29.89 141.31 -82.84
CA ALA A 418 28.68 141.91 -82.29
C ALA A 418 28.06 142.95 -83.25
N GLN A 419 28.87 143.48 -84.17
CA GLN A 419 28.39 144.22 -85.35
C GLN A 419 27.48 143.37 -86.27
N ARG A 420 27.39 142.06 -86.07
CA ARG A 420 26.51 141.11 -86.78
C ARG A 420 25.28 140.68 -85.97
N GLU A 421 25.16 141.05 -84.70
CA GLU A 421 24.08 140.58 -83.80
C GLU A 421 22.70 141.14 -84.14
N GLN A 422 22.63 142.28 -84.86
CA GLN A 422 21.37 142.88 -85.34
C GLN A 422 20.52 141.94 -86.23
N LEU A 423 21.10 140.84 -86.75
CA LEU A 423 20.39 139.82 -87.53
C LEU A 423 19.88 138.63 -86.71
N VAL A 424 20.33 138.45 -85.45
CA VAL A 424 19.95 137.32 -84.59
C VAL A 424 18.63 137.58 -83.86
N GLU A 425 18.39 138.83 -83.46
CA GLU A 425 17.30 139.27 -82.57
C GLU A 425 15.87 139.06 -83.12
N GLN A 426 15.76 138.71 -84.42
CA GLN A 426 14.49 138.39 -85.09
C GLN A 426 14.12 136.89 -84.99
N HIS A 427 15.10 136.00 -84.80
CA HIS A 427 14.87 134.54 -84.85
C HIS A 427 14.43 133.91 -83.53
N GLU A 428 14.80 134.48 -82.38
CA GLU A 428 14.57 133.86 -81.07
C GLU A 428 13.11 133.95 -80.58
N LYS A 429 12.39 135.00 -80.99
CA LYS A 429 10.99 135.29 -80.59
C LYS A 429 9.99 134.21 -81.02
N VAL A 430 10.38 133.31 -81.94
CA VAL A 430 9.59 132.14 -82.38
C VAL A 430 9.89 130.90 -81.53
N LYS A 431 11.14 130.71 -81.09
CA LYS A 431 11.62 129.45 -80.48
C LYS A 431 11.08 129.20 -79.08
N GLN A 432 10.85 130.25 -78.29
CA GLN A 432 10.46 130.15 -76.87
C GLN A 432 9.01 129.68 -76.62
N LYS A 433 8.16 129.56 -77.65
CA LYS A 433 6.75 129.18 -77.50
C LYS A 433 6.48 127.67 -77.53
N LEU A 434 7.40 126.86 -78.07
CA LEU A 434 7.20 125.41 -78.22
C LEU A 434 7.57 124.62 -76.95
N LEU A 435 8.73 124.92 -76.35
CA LEU A 435 9.32 124.11 -75.28
C LEU A 435 8.48 124.01 -73.99
N LYS A 436 7.60 124.98 -73.71
CA LYS A 436 6.84 125.04 -72.44
C LYS A 436 5.64 124.09 -72.35
N ASN A 437 5.32 123.35 -73.41
CA ASN A 437 4.21 122.39 -73.42
C ASN A 437 4.65 120.92 -73.24
N GLU A 438 5.90 120.57 -73.58
CA GLU A 438 6.34 119.16 -73.59
C GLU A 438 6.70 118.64 -72.18
N GLU A 439 7.35 119.47 -71.35
CA GLU A 439 7.83 119.06 -70.01
C GLU A 439 6.71 118.56 -69.08
N LYS A 440 5.49 119.11 -69.20
CA LYS A 440 4.37 118.84 -68.29
C LYS A 440 3.70 117.48 -68.50
N VAL A 441 3.81 116.89 -69.70
CA VAL A 441 3.18 115.59 -70.01
C VAL A 441 4.06 114.43 -69.51
N THR A 442 5.37 114.58 -69.63
CA THR A 442 6.36 113.50 -69.41
C THR A 442 6.53 113.12 -67.93
N GLN A 443 6.25 114.03 -67.00
CA GLN A 443 6.37 113.77 -65.55
C GLN A 443 5.19 112.95 -65.01
N SER A 444 3.96 113.24 -65.45
CA SER A 444 2.74 112.59 -64.95
C SER A 444 2.69 111.08 -65.21
N LEU A 445 3.20 110.63 -66.36
CA LEU A 445 3.10 109.22 -66.78
C LEU A 445 4.13 108.29 -66.13
N ARG A 446 5.10 108.82 -65.37
CA ARG A 446 6.16 108.01 -64.74
C ARG A 446 5.80 107.53 -63.34
N GLN A 447 4.93 108.23 -62.61
CA GLN A 447 4.59 107.89 -61.22
C GLN A 447 3.55 106.77 -61.12
N SER A 448 2.57 106.73 -62.02
CA SER A 448 1.48 105.73 -61.99
C SER A 448 1.88 104.32 -62.41
N VAL A 449 2.94 104.17 -63.21
CA VAL A 449 3.41 102.87 -63.70
C VAL A 449 4.19 102.10 -62.62
N GLU A 450 4.81 102.79 -61.67
CA GLU A 450 5.67 102.17 -60.66
C GLU A 450 4.89 101.62 -59.46
N GLN A 451 3.84 102.34 -59.03
CA GLN A 451 2.95 101.89 -57.95
C GLN A 451 2.26 100.55 -58.29
N LEU A 452 1.75 100.42 -59.52
CA LEU A 452 1.08 99.21 -60.01
C LEU A 452 2.00 97.98 -60.18
N ARG A 453 3.33 98.13 -60.05
CA ARG A 453 4.26 96.99 -59.99
C ARG A 453 4.36 96.45 -58.57
N GLN A 454 4.59 97.35 -57.61
CA GLN A 454 4.80 97.01 -56.20
C GLN A 454 3.58 96.30 -55.60
N GLU A 455 2.37 96.78 -55.90
CA GLU A 455 1.10 96.17 -55.46
C GLU A 455 0.84 94.78 -56.06
N LYS A 456 1.44 94.45 -57.22
CA LYS A 456 1.28 93.14 -57.87
C LYS A 456 2.22 92.09 -57.27
N GLU A 457 3.40 92.51 -56.84
CA GLU A 457 4.46 91.63 -56.35
C GLU A 457 4.12 91.09 -54.96
N THR A 458 3.73 91.96 -54.01
CA THR A 458 3.29 91.55 -52.67
C THR A 458 2.10 90.60 -52.68
N MET A 459 1.07 90.91 -53.49
CA MET A 459 -0.13 90.08 -53.66
C MET A 459 0.16 88.68 -54.25
N ALA A 460 1.29 88.51 -54.96
CA ALA A 460 1.70 87.20 -55.46
C ALA A 460 2.40 86.36 -54.38
N GLU A 461 3.26 86.98 -53.56
CA GLU A 461 3.98 86.32 -52.47
C GLU A 461 3.03 85.82 -51.37
N GLU A 462 2.05 86.65 -50.97
CA GLU A 462 1.04 86.27 -49.98
C GLU A 462 0.18 85.08 -50.45
N ALA A 463 -0.17 85.02 -51.74
CA ALA A 463 -0.96 83.93 -52.32
C ALA A 463 -0.19 82.60 -52.44
N VAL A 464 1.15 82.63 -52.48
CA VAL A 464 1.99 81.43 -52.41
C VAL A 464 2.08 80.93 -50.97
N ARG A 465 2.43 81.79 -50.01
CA ARG A 465 2.50 81.43 -48.58
C ARG A 465 1.23 80.77 -48.05
N GLN A 466 0.06 81.34 -48.38
CA GLN A 466 -1.22 80.77 -47.94
C GLN A 466 -1.52 79.38 -48.52
N ARG A 467 -0.94 79.02 -49.68
CA ARG A 467 -1.03 77.66 -50.23
C ARG A 467 -0.10 76.69 -49.53
N GLU A 468 1.13 77.10 -49.27
CA GLU A 468 2.15 76.27 -48.62
C GLU A 468 1.71 75.91 -47.19
N GLU A 469 1.30 76.91 -46.39
CA GLU A 469 0.75 76.70 -45.06
C GLU A 469 -0.45 75.72 -45.05
N MET A 470 -1.33 75.80 -46.04
CA MET A 470 -2.48 74.89 -46.15
C MET A 470 -2.04 73.47 -46.56
N GLN A 471 -1.06 73.33 -47.45
CA GLN A 471 -0.54 72.03 -47.85
C GLN A 471 0.18 71.32 -46.70
N GLU A 472 0.97 72.04 -45.89
CA GLU A 472 1.60 71.48 -44.68
C GLU A 472 0.55 71.03 -43.66
N LYS A 473 -0.47 71.85 -43.37
CA LYS A 473 -1.58 71.51 -42.46
C LYS A 473 -2.36 70.29 -42.96
N HIS A 474 -2.58 70.15 -44.26
CA HIS A 474 -3.18 68.96 -44.86
C HIS A 474 -2.27 67.72 -44.76
N TRP A 475 -0.98 67.84 -45.09
CA TRP A 475 -0.01 66.74 -45.05
C TRP A 475 0.19 66.19 -43.63
N ALA A 476 0.40 67.08 -42.65
CA ALA A 476 0.49 66.72 -41.25
C ALA A 476 -0.77 65.99 -40.76
N LYS A 477 -1.96 66.42 -41.20
CA LYS A 477 -3.21 65.76 -40.83
C LYS A 477 -3.41 64.40 -41.50
N VAL A 478 -2.98 64.23 -42.76
CA VAL A 478 -2.99 62.94 -43.45
C VAL A 478 -2.08 61.95 -42.73
N ASN A 479 -0.84 62.34 -42.41
CA ASN A 479 0.10 61.49 -41.68
C ASN A 479 -0.46 61.11 -40.30
N GLN A 480 -0.99 62.06 -39.53
CA GLN A 480 -1.61 61.78 -38.22
C GLN A 480 -2.75 60.74 -38.33
N LEU A 481 -3.60 60.86 -39.36
CA LEU A 481 -4.68 59.91 -39.60
C LEU A 481 -4.14 58.53 -40.06
N GLN A 482 -3.07 58.48 -40.85
CA GLN A 482 -2.41 57.23 -41.22
C GLN A 482 -1.81 56.51 -40.00
N THR A 483 -1.10 57.22 -39.11
CA THR A 483 -0.57 56.63 -37.86
C THR A 483 -1.68 56.07 -36.98
N VAL A 484 -2.83 56.76 -36.88
CA VAL A 484 -4.01 56.27 -36.15
C VAL A 484 -4.62 55.03 -36.83
N ILE A 485 -4.76 55.02 -38.16
CA ILE A 485 -5.25 53.86 -38.91
C ILE A 485 -4.33 52.64 -38.74
N GLU A 486 -3.02 52.84 -38.73
CA GLU A 486 -2.07 51.75 -38.47
C GLU A 486 -2.07 51.29 -37.01
N GLY A 487 -2.24 52.19 -36.04
CA GLY A 487 -2.40 51.84 -34.63
C GLY A 487 -3.65 50.97 -34.41
N LEU A 488 -4.79 51.39 -34.95
CA LEU A 488 -6.04 50.63 -34.90
C LEU A 488 -5.93 49.28 -35.63
N ARG A 489 -5.19 49.20 -36.75
CA ARG A 489 -4.93 47.92 -37.44
C ARG A 489 -4.07 46.95 -36.62
N ARG A 490 -3.07 47.45 -35.88
CA ARG A 490 -2.29 46.63 -34.93
C ARG A 490 -3.20 46.15 -33.80
N GLN A 491 -3.93 47.05 -33.13
CA GLN A 491 -4.87 46.70 -32.05
C GLN A 491 -5.92 45.66 -32.46
N VAL A 492 -6.50 45.76 -33.67
CA VAL A 492 -7.44 44.75 -34.18
C VAL A 492 -6.76 43.40 -34.48
N ALA A 493 -5.50 43.40 -34.92
CA ALA A 493 -4.73 42.18 -35.09
C ALA A 493 -4.41 41.53 -33.72
N ASP A 494 -3.95 42.33 -32.75
CA ASP A 494 -3.61 41.90 -31.40
C ASP A 494 -4.85 41.35 -30.66
N GLU A 495 -5.99 42.03 -30.75
CA GLU A 495 -7.28 41.51 -30.27
C GLU A 495 -7.69 40.20 -30.97
N SER A 496 -7.41 40.06 -32.28
CA SER A 496 -7.75 38.84 -33.01
C SER A 496 -6.85 37.65 -32.67
N ALA A 497 -5.64 37.89 -32.15
CA ALA A 497 -4.78 36.86 -31.57
C ALA A 497 -5.30 36.47 -30.19
N ALA A 498 -5.44 37.44 -29.28
CA ALA A 498 -5.93 37.21 -27.92
C ALA A 498 -7.30 36.50 -27.86
N ARG A 499 -8.20 36.75 -28.81
CA ARG A 499 -9.48 36.03 -28.94
C ARG A 499 -9.28 34.56 -29.33
N LYS A 500 -8.36 34.23 -30.25
CA LYS A 500 -8.06 32.84 -30.63
C LYS A 500 -7.37 32.08 -29.49
N ASP A 501 -6.48 32.75 -28.77
CA ASP A 501 -5.81 32.16 -27.61
C ASP A 501 -6.86 31.81 -26.55
N ALA A 502 -7.76 32.75 -26.21
CA ALA A 502 -8.88 32.52 -25.29
C ALA A 502 -9.90 31.48 -25.80
N GLU A 503 -10.17 31.40 -27.10
CA GLU A 503 -10.98 30.32 -27.71
C GLU A 503 -10.29 28.96 -27.53
N SER A 504 -8.97 28.88 -27.74
CA SER A 504 -8.20 27.65 -27.55
C SER A 504 -8.12 27.21 -26.08
N GLU A 505 -8.00 28.15 -25.14
CA GLU A 505 -8.10 27.87 -23.70
C GLU A 505 -9.48 27.35 -23.32
N ARG A 506 -10.55 27.98 -23.84
CA ARG A 506 -11.94 27.54 -23.60
C ARG A 506 -12.19 26.15 -24.15
N ASP A 507 -11.68 25.83 -25.33
CA ASP A 507 -11.88 24.51 -25.95
C ASP A 507 -11.03 23.43 -25.24
N LEU A 508 -9.84 23.77 -24.74
CA LEU A 508 -9.05 22.90 -23.86
C LEU A 508 -9.72 22.66 -22.50
N LEU A 509 -10.33 23.70 -21.91
CA LEU A 509 -11.15 23.57 -20.70
C LEU A 509 -12.41 22.73 -20.94
N THR A 510 -13.02 22.84 -22.11
CA THR A 510 -14.18 22.03 -22.53
C THR A 510 -13.78 20.56 -22.66
N ALA A 511 -12.72 20.25 -23.41
CA ALA A 511 -12.19 18.89 -23.53
C ALA A 511 -11.77 18.29 -22.17
N ARG A 512 -11.27 19.12 -21.24
CA ARG A 512 -10.97 18.71 -19.87
C ARG A 512 -12.25 18.45 -19.05
N ALA A 513 -13.30 19.24 -19.24
CA ALA A 513 -14.60 19.02 -18.60
C ALA A 513 -15.25 17.73 -19.11
N ASP A 514 -15.25 17.50 -20.43
CA ASP A 514 -15.74 16.26 -21.06
C ASP A 514 -14.96 15.04 -20.58
N GLY A 515 -13.63 15.14 -20.50
CA GLY A 515 -12.77 14.08 -19.95
C GLY A 515 -13.10 13.76 -18.48
N LEU A 516 -13.29 14.79 -17.65
CA LEU A 516 -13.72 14.61 -16.26
C LEU A 516 -15.13 14.00 -16.18
N GLN A 517 -16.10 14.48 -16.96
CA GLN A 517 -17.45 13.95 -17.01
C GLN A 517 -17.48 12.49 -17.50
N GLY A 518 -16.59 12.11 -18.43
CA GLY A 518 -16.34 10.73 -18.82
C GLY A 518 -15.83 9.87 -17.65
N THR A 519 -14.84 10.35 -16.89
CA THR A 519 -14.37 9.62 -15.69
C THR A 519 -15.43 9.52 -14.60
N VAL A 520 -16.24 10.56 -14.38
CA VAL A 520 -17.37 10.53 -13.42
C VAL A 520 -18.44 9.53 -13.86
N SER A 521 -18.78 9.51 -15.16
CA SER A 521 -19.76 8.55 -15.71
C SER A 521 -19.27 7.11 -15.58
N ARG A 522 -17.97 6.86 -15.81
CA ARG A 522 -17.35 5.54 -15.62
C ARG A 522 -17.33 5.12 -14.15
N LEU A 523 -16.91 6.01 -13.25
CA LEU A 523 -16.89 5.76 -11.80
C LEU A 523 -18.30 5.55 -11.23
N ALA A 524 -19.31 6.23 -11.76
CA ALA A 524 -20.71 5.98 -11.41
C ALA A 524 -21.16 4.58 -11.84
N GLY A 525 -20.82 4.15 -13.06
CA GLY A 525 -21.10 2.78 -13.53
C GLY A 525 -20.34 1.69 -12.76
N GLU A 526 -19.09 1.94 -12.38
CA GLU A 526 -18.29 1.09 -11.50
C GLU A 526 -18.89 0.99 -10.08
N LEU A 527 -19.46 2.10 -9.57
CA LEU A 527 -20.12 2.13 -8.26
C LEU A 527 -21.50 1.46 -8.29
N GLU A 528 -22.26 1.61 -9.38
CA GLU A 528 -23.52 0.88 -9.60
C GLU A 528 -23.29 -0.63 -9.75
N SER A 529 -22.28 -1.06 -10.51
CA SER A 529 -21.97 -2.49 -10.65
C SER A 529 -21.53 -3.09 -9.32
N LEU A 530 -20.67 -2.41 -8.54
CA LEU A 530 -20.31 -2.84 -7.18
C LEU A 530 -21.51 -2.89 -6.23
N GLN A 531 -22.46 -1.95 -6.32
CA GLN A 531 -23.72 -2.04 -5.56
C GLN A 531 -24.60 -3.22 -5.99
N VAL A 532 -24.66 -3.54 -7.28
CA VAL A 532 -25.39 -4.72 -7.78
C VAL A 532 -24.71 -6.00 -7.29
N GLU A 533 -23.39 -6.10 -7.37
CA GLU A 533 -22.62 -7.23 -6.84
C GLU A 533 -22.75 -7.39 -5.31
N HIS A 534 -22.73 -6.29 -4.55
CA HIS A 534 -22.96 -6.34 -3.11
C HIS A 534 -24.34 -6.93 -2.81
N ARG A 535 -25.38 -6.42 -3.48
CA ARG A 535 -26.75 -6.91 -3.34
C ARG A 535 -26.93 -8.35 -3.84
N THR A 536 -26.15 -8.85 -4.79
CA THR A 536 -26.21 -10.28 -5.18
C THR A 536 -25.46 -11.17 -4.20
N ARG A 537 -24.29 -10.76 -3.70
CA ARG A 537 -23.57 -11.45 -2.61
C ARG A 537 -24.41 -11.51 -1.32
N GLU A 538 -25.08 -10.42 -0.94
CA GLU A 538 -25.99 -10.40 0.21
C GLU A 538 -27.18 -11.34 0.03
N ARG A 539 -27.79 -11.39 -1.17
CA ARG A 539 -28.89 -12.34 -1.45
C ARG A 539 -28.42 -13.79 -1.46
N ALA A 540 -27.22 -14.08 -1.99
CA ALA A 540 -26.63 -15.41 -1.94
C ALA A 540 -26.36 -15.84 -0.48
N ALA A 541 -25.67 -15.01 0.30
CA ALA A 541 -25.41 -15.29 1.72
C ALA A 541 -26.70 -15.32 2.57
N ALA A 542 -27.77 -14.63 2.17
CA ALA A 542 -29.08 -14.77 2.80
C ALA A 542 -29.72 -16.13 2.46
N ALA A 543 -29.73 -16.54 1.19
CA ALA A 543 -30.26 -17.83 0.76
C ALA A 543 -29.47 -19.02 1.36
N GLU A 544 -28.14 -18.92 1.47
CA GLU A 544 -27.30 -19.90 2.17
C GLU A 544 -27.69 -20.00 3.65
N ARG A 545 -27.88 -18.87 4.34
CA ARG A 545 -28.35 -18.85 5.74
C ARG A 545 -29.76 -19.40 5.89
N GLU A 546 -30.67 -19.11 4.97
CA GLU A 546 -32.01 -19.67 4.95
C GLU A 546 -31.96 -21.19 4.74
N SER A 547 -31.15 -21.69 3.79
CA SER A 547 -30.90 -23.12 3.58
C SER A 547 -30.36 -23.80 4.84
N CYS A 548 -29.31 -23.25 5.47
CA CYS A 548 -28.78 -23.81 6.71
C CYS A 548 -29.80 -23.77 7.87
N VAL A 549 -30.67 -22.75 7.93
CA VAL A 549 -31.75 -22.68 8.93
C VAL A 549 -32.86 -23.71 8.63
N GLU A 550 -33.17 -24.00 7.37
CA GLU A 550 -34.11 -25.06 6.99
C GLU A 550 -33.53 -26.46 7.20
N GLU A 551 -32.24 -26.68 6.92
CA GLU A 551 -31.52 -27.91 7.27
C GLU A 551 -31.49 -28.15 8.77
N LEU A 552 -31.14 -27.12 9.57
CA LEU A 552 -31.15 -27.21 11.04
C LEU A 552 -32.57 -27.43 11.60
N ARG A 553 -33.62 -26.86 10.98
CA ARG A 553 -35.01 -27.17 11.31
C ARG A 553 -35.38 -28.61 10.96
N GLY A 554 -34.92 -29.11 9.81
CA GLY A 554 -35.11 -30.50 9.39
C GLY A 554 -34.46 -31.47 10.38
N GLN A 555 -33.19 -31.23 10.74
CA GLN A 555 -32.48 -31.98 11.77
C GLN A 555 -33.17 -31.91 13.15
N LEU A 556 -33.72 -30.74 13.53
CA LEU A 556 -34.51 -30.60 14.76
C LEU A 556 -35.77 -31.47 14.71
N LEU A 557 -36.51 -31.45 13.60
CA LEU A 557 -37.71 -32.27 13.41
C LEU A 557 -37.41 -33.78 13.37
N GLU A 558 -36.26 -34.19 12.79
CA GLU A 558 -35.78 -35.57 12.88
C GLU A 558 -35.46 -35.96 14.32
N ARG A 559 -34.65 -35.16 15.04
CA ARG A 559 -34.27 -35.45 16.44
C ARG A 559 -35.48 -35.41 17.37
N ASP A 560 -36.46 -34.53 17.15
CA ASP A 560 -37.73 -34.53 17.89
C ASP A 560 -38.59 -35.75 17.54
N GLY A 561 -38.57 -36.20 16.29
CA GLY A 561 -39.20 -37.45 15.84
C GLY A 561 -38.58 -38.70 16.47
N GLU A 562 -37.25 -38.76 16.51
CA GLU A 562 -36.48 -39.79 17.22
C GLU A 562 -36.74 -39.74 18.73
N LEU A 563 -36.76 -38.56 19.35
CA LEU A 563 -37.11 -38.40 20.77
C LEU A 563 -38.55 -38.81 21.03
N ALA A 564 -39.50 -38.57 20.11
CA ALA A 564 -40.87 -39.05 20.21
C ALA A 564 -40.96 -40.58 20.08
N ALA A 565 -40.22 -41.17 19.14
CA ALA A 565 -40.12 -42.63 18.98
C ALA A 565 -39.48 -43.30 20.21
N LEU A 566 -38.35 -42.78 20.69
CA LEU A 566 -37.65 -43.25 21.89
C LEU A 566 -38.51 -43.06 23.15
N ARG A 567 -39.27 -41.96 23.29
CA ARG A 567 -40.28 -41.80 24.36
C ARG A 567 -41.42 -42.81 24.23
N GLY A 568 -41.82 -43.16 23.00
CA GLY A 568 -42.78 -44.24 22.73
C GLY A 568 -42.26 -45.62 23.15
N GLU A 569 -41.01 -45.95 22.80
CA GLU A 569 -40.33 -47.16 23.28
C GLU A 569 -40.17 -47.17 24.80
N LEU A 570 -39.81 -46.03 25.42
CA LEU A 570 -39.70 -45.90 26.86
C LEU A 570 -41.05 -46.11 27.55
N ALA A 571 -42.12 -45.52 27.02
CA ALA A 571 -43.48 -45.74 27.51
C ALA A 571 -43.91 -47.22 27.37
N GLN A 572 -43.60 -47.88 26.25
CA GLN A 572 -43.87 -49.31 26.07
C GLN A 572 -43.03 -50.19 27.02
N ARG A 573 -41.75 -49.88 27.23
CA ARG A 573 -40.87 -50.57 28.20
C ARG A 573 -41.29 -50.31 29.64
N GLU A 574 -41.76 -49.12 29.98
CA GLU A 574 -42.37 -48.82 31.28
C GLU A 574 -43.68 -49.59 31.46
N GLU A 575 -44.50 -49.73 30.43
CA GLU A 575 -45.77 -50.46 30.54
C GLU A 575 -45.58 -51.97 30.57
N SER A 576 -44.58 -52.52 29.87
CA SER A 576 -44.16 -53.93 30.06
C SER A 576 -43.58 -54.11 31.47
N ALA A 577 -42.62 -53.26 31.88
CA ALA A 577 -42.04 -53.32 33.22
C ALA A 577 -43.08 -53.14 34.33
N ARG A 578 -44.17 -52.38 34.13
CA ARG A 578 -45.29 -52.31 35.09
C ARG A 578 -46.10 -53.61 35.17
N ARG A 579 -46.27 -54.34 34.06
CA ARG A 579 -46.90 -55.67 34.03
C ARG A 579 -45.98 -56.71 34.68
N ASP A 580 -44.69 -56.65 34.39
CA ASP A 580 -43.66 -57.52 34.96
C ASP A 580 -43.47 -57.26 36.47
N LEU A 581 -43.51 -55.99 36.91
CA LEU A 581 -43.51 -55.61 38.32
C LEU A 581 -44.80 -55.99 39.04
N ALA A 582 -45.96 -56.00 38.36
CA ALA A 582 -47.20 -56.51 38.94
C ALA A 582 -47.15 -58.04 39.15
N ALA A 583 -46.57 -58.78 38.21
CA ALA A 583 -46.31 -60.21 38.37
C ALA A 583 -45.27 -60.48 39.48
N ALA A 584 -44.13 -59.78 39.45
CA ALA A 584 -43.07 -59.92 40.45
C ALA A 584 -43.53 -59.50 41.85
N ALA A 585 -44.43 -58.51 42.00
CA ALA A 585 -45.00 -58.12 43.29
C ALA A 585 -45.81 -59.26 43.93
N ALA A 586 -46.57 -60.03 43.15
CA ALA A 586 -47.31 -61.18 43.63
C ALA A 586 -46.38 -62.31 44.11
N GLU A 587 -45.24 -62.51 43.46
CA GLU A 587 -44.18 -63.42 43.96
C GLU A 587 -43.46 -62.85 45.19
N LEU A 588 -43.23 -61.53 45.24
CA LEU A 588 -42.54 -60.88 46.36
C LEU A 588 -43.36 -60.90 47.65
N GLU A 589 -44.70 -60.84 47.60
CA GLU A 589 -45.53 -61.09 48.79
C GLU A 589 -45.38 -62.52 49.31
N ARG A 590 -45.26 -63.50 48.41
CA ARG A 590 -45.01 -64.91 48.76
C ARG A 590 -43.63 -65.10 49.39
N VAL A 591 -42.57 -64.57 48.78
CA VAL A 591 -41.19 -64.66 49.31
C VAL A 591 -41.02 -63.86 50.62
N ARG A 592 -41.76 -62.77 50.81
CA ARG A 592 -41.80 -62.01 52.10
C ARG A 592 -42.39 -62.80 53.27
N ALA A 593 -43.03 -63.95 53.05
CA ALA A 593 -43.41 -64.86 54.13
C ALA A 593 -42.24 -65.76 54.58
N GLU A 594 -41.30 -66.05 53.68
CA GLU A 594 -40.23 -67.03 53.87
C GLU A 594 -38.92 -66.36 54.31
N GLY A 595 -38.51 -65.27 53.65
CA GLY A 595 -37.26 -64.55 53.94
C GLY A 595 -37.18 -63.93 55.34
N ARG A 596 -38.31 -63.82 56.06
CA ARG A 596 -38.37 -63.33 57.45
C ARG A 596 -37.69 -64.26 58.49
N ARG A 597 -37.22 -65.46 58.09
CA ARG A 597 -36.42 -66.36 58.94
C ARG A 597 -34.91 -66.34 58.67
N ALA A 598 -34.46 -65.79 57.53
CA ALA A 598 -33.04 -65.80 57.13
C ALA A 598 -32.27 -64.53 57.54
N ALA A 599 -32.97 -63.42 57.79
CA ALA A 599 -32.38 -62.07 57.89
C ALA A 599 -31.50 -61.81 59.14
N GLU A 600 -31.35 -62.78 60.05
CA GLU A 600 -30.51 -62.62 61.25
C GLU A 600 -29.05 -63.04 61.01
N GLY A 601 -28.75 -63.83 59.97
CA GLY A 601 -27.42 -64.39 59.71
C GLY A 601 -26.44 -63.50 58.91
N GLU A 602 -26.87 -62.38 58.34
CA GLU A 602 -26.02 -61.56 57.45
C GLU A 602 -25.42 -60.30 58.12
N ARG A 603 -25.95 -59.89 59.28
CA ARG A 603 -25.48 -58.69 60.00
C ARG A 603 -23.99 -58.75 60.39
N ASP A 604 -23.46 -59.94 60.63
CA ASP A 604 -22.05 -60.16 61.03
C ASP A 604 -21.04 -60.17 59.86
N ARG A 605 -21.51 -60.06 58.61
CA ARG A 605 -20.65 -59.92 57.41
C ARG A 605 -20.40 -58.45 57.06
N ALA A 606 -21.47 -57.65 56.96
CA ALA A 606 -21.41 -56.22 56.61
C ALA A 606 -20.46 -55.40 57.52
N GLY A 607 -20.31 -55.79 58.79
CA GLY A 607 -19.38 -55.15 59.72
C GLY A 607 -17.89 -55.27 59.38
N ARG A 608 -17.51 -56.15 58.43
CA ARG A 608 -16.10 -56.33 58.01
C ARG A 608 -15.78 -55.55 56.74
N GLU A 609 -16.73 -55.48 55.81
CA GLU A 609 -16.60 -54.78 54.53
C GLU A 609 -16.54 -53.25 54.71
N LEU A 610 -17.22 -52.73 55.74
CA LEU A 610 -17.08 -51.33 56.18
C LEU A 610 -15.67 -50.98 56.66
N ALA A 611 -14.90 -51.93 57.20
CA ALA A 611 -13.54 -51.70 57.68
C ALA A 611 -12.52 -51.62 56.53
N THR A 612 -12.71 -52.39 55.45
CA THR A 612 -11.86 -52.31 54.25
C THR A 612 -12.10 -51.04 53.45
N ALA A 613 -13.37 -50.66 53.24
CA ALA A 613 -13.72 -49.41 52.53
C ALA A 613 -13.18 -48.14 53.23
N ALA A 614 -13.07 -48.16 54.56
CA ALA A 614 -12.48 -47.05 55.31
C ALA A 614 -10.98 -46.84 55.01
N ALA A 615 -10.21 -47.93 54.85
CA ALA A 615 -8.78 -47.87 54.57
C ALA A 615 -8.48 -47.35 53.15
N GLU A 616 -9.30 -47.72 52.17
CA GLU A 616 -9.16 -47.25 50.79
C GLU A 616 -9.45 -45.74 50.68
N LEU A 617 -10.40 -45.22 51.45
CA LEU A 617 -10.69 -43.79 51.54
C LEU A 617 -9.52 -42.96 52.11
N GLU A 618 -8.72 -43.52 53.03
CA GLU A 618 -7.50 -42.84 53.51
C GLU A 618 -6.39 -42.86 52.47
N ARG A 619 -6.20 -43.96 51.74
CA ARG A 619 -5.24 -44.03 50.62
C ARG A 619 -5.56 -42.99 49.54
N LEU A 620 -6.82 -42.93 49.09
CA LEU A 620 -7.23 -41.99 48.04
C LEU A 620 -7.06 -40.52 48.48
N ARG A 621 -7.26 -40.21 49.76
CA ARG A 621 -6.96 -38.87 50.32
C ARG A 621 -5.47 -38.55 50.29
N ALA A 622 -4.58 -39.52 50.51
CA ALA A 622 -3.14 -39.32 50.40
C ALA A 622 -2.70 -39.04 48.95
N GLU A 623 -3.24 -39.78 47.98
CA GLU A 623 -2.98 -39.56 46.54
C GLU A 623 -3.48 -38.18 46.07
N ILE A 624 -4.70 -37.78 46.47
CA ILE A 624 -5.22 -36.42 46.21
C ILE A 624 -4.32 -35.35 46.85
N GLY A 625 -3.84 -35.59 48.08
CA GLY A 625 -2.88 -34.72 48.76
C GLY A 625 -1.47 -34.72 48.15
N GLN A 626 -1.18 -35.57 47.17
CA GLN A 626 0.07 -35.61 46.43
C GLN A 626 -0.08 -34.88 45.08
N LEU A 627 -1.17 -35.15 44.36
CA LEU A 627 -1.52 -34.45 43.11
C LEU A 627 -1.64 -32.92 43.28
N HIS A 628 -2.16 -32.43 44.41
CA HIS A 628 -2.20 -30.98 44.70
C HIS A 628 -0.80 -30.36 44.86
N ARG A 629 0.19 -31.11 45.36
CA ARG A 629 1.58 -30.63 45.46
C ARG A 629 2.25 -30.60 44.08
N ASP A 630 2.03 -31.63 43.27
CA ASP A 630 2.53 -31.66 41.89
C ASP A 630 1.89 -30.57 41.02
N ALA A 631 0.62 -30.24 41.25
CA ALA A 631 -0.05 -29.10 40.60
C ALA A 631 0.59 -27.77 40.99
N ALA A 632 0.78 -27.50 42.29
CA ALA A 632 1.40 -26.27 42.77
C ALA A 632 2.87 -26.10 42.29
N MET A 633 3.63 -27.20 42.21
CA MET A 633 5.00 -27.16 41.66
C MET A 633 5.03 -26.83 40.16
N ARG A 634 4.05 -27.31 39.37
CA ARG A 634 3.92 -26.89 37.96
C ARG A 634 3.46 -25.44 37.85
N GLU A 635 2.51 -25.02 38.67
CA GLU A 635 2.01 -23.64 38.66
C GLU A 635 3.11 -22.62 38.97
N GLY A 636 4.04 -22.95 39.87
CA GLY A 636 5.27 -22.18 40.09
C GLY A 636 6.14 -22.08 38.83
N ALA A 637 6.45 -23.20 38.18
CA ALA A 637 7.26 -23.20 36.95
C ALA A 637 6.64 -22.37 35.81
N TRP A 638 5.31 -22.41 35.63
CA TRP A 638 4.61 -21.54 34.68
C TRP A 638 4.68 -20.05 35.07
N GLN A 639 4.76 -19.72 36.37
CA GLN A 639 4.94 -18.33 36.82
C GLN A 639 6.38 -17.84 36.58
N ASP A 640 7.37 -18.71 36.75
CA ASP A 640 8.78 -18.41 36.46
C ASP A 640 9.02 -18.23 34.94
N GLU A 641 8.49 -19.10 34.09
CA GLU A 641 8.51 -18.94 32.61
C GLU A 641 7.82 -17.63 32.18
N LEU A 642 6.70 -17.26 32.83
CA LEU A 642 6.02 -15.98 32.60
C LEU A 642 6.79 -14.76 33.13
N ALA A 643 7.77 -14.95 34.03
CA ALA A 643 8.68 -13.89 34.47
C ALA A 643 9.82 -13.70 33.46
N GLU A 644 10.47 -14.78 33.00
CA GLU A 644 11.51 -14.72 31.96
C GLU A 644 10.97 -14.13 30.64
N MET A 645 9.75 -14.50 30.25
CA MET A 645 9.06 -13.93 29.08
C MET A 645 8.69 -12.44 29.24
N ARG A 646 8.63 -11.91 30.46
CA ARG A 646 8.46 -10.46 30.71
C ARG A 646 9.80 -9.75 30.70
N GLU A 647 10.83 -10.29 31.34
CA GLU A 647 12.16 -9.69 31.38
C GLU A 647 12.78 -9.57 29.98
N THR A 648 12.65 -10.61 29.16
CA THR A 648 13.05 -10.59 27.74
C THR A 648 12.26 -9.57 26.91
N HIS A 649 10.95 -9.43 27.15
CA HIS A 649 10.14 -8.40 26.50
C HIS A 649 10.55 -6.98 26.92
N GLU A 650 10.85 -6.76 28.20
CA GLU A 650 11.38 -5.49 28.69
C GLU A 650 12.77 -5.18 28.09
N GLU A 651 13.63 -6.17 27.89
CA GLU A 651 14.89 -5.98 27.16
C GLU A 651 14.66 -5.56 25.70
N ASP A 652 13.74 -6.20 24.97
CA ASP A 652 13.47 -5.83 23.58
C ASP A 652 12.81 -4.45 23.47
N VAL A 653 11.96 -4.05 24.42
CA VAL A 653 11.47 -2.66 24.53
C VAL A 653 12.64 -1.69 24.76
N ARG A 654 13.57 -1.99 25.69
CA ARG A 654 14.78 -1.17 25.92
C ARG A 654 15.68 -1.09 24.67
N ARG A 655 15.82 -2.18 23.91
CA ARG A 655 16.57 -2.20 22.64
C ARG A 655 15.88 -1.33 21.58
N MET A 656 14.56 -1.42 21.46
CA MET A 656 13.77 -0.59 20.54
C MET A 656 13.83 0.90 20.90
N ASP A 657 13.74 1.25 22.20
CA ASP A 657 13.95 2.62 22.68
C ASP A 657 15.35 3.14 22.35
N ASN A 658 16.40 2.33 22.50
CA ASN A 658 17.75 2.73 22.11
C ASN A 658 17.88 3.00 20.60
N VAL A 659 17.21 2.22 19.75
CA VAL A 659 17.14 2.48 18.30
C VAL A 659 16.37 3.78 18.00
N LEU A 660 15.25 4.02 18.68
CA LEU A 660 14.49 5.27 18.55
C LEU A 660 15.30 6.50 19.00
N HIS A 661 16.12 6.38 20.05
CA HIS A 661 17.03 7.45 20.47
C HIS A 661 18.17 7.68 19.48
N ALA A 662 18.73 6.63 18.88
CA ALA A 662 19.72 6.75 17.81
C ALA A 662 19.14 7.46 16.57
N LEU A 663 17.95 7.04 16.11
CA LEU A 663 17.26 7.67 14.97
C LEU A 663 16.88 9.13 15.24
N ARG A 664 16.47 9.47 16.48
CA ARG A 664 16.25 10.87 16.91
C ARG A 664 17.55 11.68 16.88
N ALA A 665 18.68 11.11 17.29
CA ALA A 665 19.99 11.76 17.22
C ALA A 665 20.49 11.93 15.78
N ASP A 666 20.21 10.97 14.89
CA ASP A 666 20.50 11.07 13.45
C ASP A 666 19.64 12.14 12.77
N LEU A 667 18.33 12.17 13.03
CA LEU A 667 17.44 13.23 12.55
C LEU A 667 17.90 14.61 13.04
N THR A 668 18.31 14.72 14.31
CA THR A 668 18.82 15.98 14.87
C THR A 668 20.12 16.41 14.17
N ARG A 669 21.04 15.48 13.88
CA ARG A 669 22.26 15.74 13.10
C ARG A 669 21.97 16.15 11.65
N ALA A 670 21.03 15.48 10.99
CA ALA A 670 20.60 15.82 9.63
C ALA A 670 19.94 17.21 9.56
N LEU A 671 19.11 17.56 10.55
CA LEU A 671 18.53 18.90 10.68
C LEU A 671 19.60 19.95 10.96
N ALA A 672 20.57 19.68 11.84
CA ALA A 672 21.69 20.57 12.10
C ALA A 672 22.49 20.86 10.80
N SER A 673 22.92 19.80 10.10
CA SER A 673 23.61 19.90 8.80
C SER A 673 22.79 20.66 7.75
N LYS A 674 21.46 20.46 7.68
CA LYS A 674 20.57 21.24 6.82
C LYS A 674 20.60 22.74 7.17
N THR A 675 20.55 23.10 8.47
CA THR A 675 20.66 24.52 8.88
C THR A 675 22.06 25.10 8.65
N GLU A 676 23.09 24.26 8.60
CA GLU A 676 24.47 24.65 8.30
C GLU A 676 24.62 24.97 6.81
N GLY A 677 24.22 24.06 5.91
CA GLY A 677 24.16 24.33 4.48
C GLY A 677 23.25 25.51 4.09
N GLN A 678 22.18 25.76 4.86
CA GLN A 678 21.36 26.98 4.69
C GLN A 678 22.10 28.26 5.11
N LYS A 679 22.97 28.21 6.14
CA LYS A 679 23.84 29.36 6.51
C LYS A 679 24.91 29.57 5.45
N GLU A 680 25.52 28.50 4.94
CA GLU A 680 26.53 28.54 3.87
C GLU A 680 25.97 29.13 2.57
N MET A 681 24.77 28.70 2.16
CA MET A 681 24.01 29.34 1.07
C MET A 681 23.77 30.83 1.33
N ALA A 682 23.39 31.21 2.55
CA ALA A 682 23.17 32.61 2.92
C ALA A 682 24.46 33.44 3.04
N THR A 683 25.63 32.84 3.28
CA THR A 683 26.93 33.53 3.17
C THR A 683 27.37 33.65 1.72
N ALA A 684 27.26 32.59 0.92
CA ALA A 684 27.56 32.60 -0.50
C ALA A 684 26.69 33.60 -1.27
N GLN A 685 25.39 33.71 -0.95
CA GLN A 685 24.50 34.71 -1.53
C GLN A 685 24.90 36.14 -1.17
N ARG A 686 25.32 36.39 0.08
CA ARG A 686 25.86 37.71 0.50
C ARG A 686 27.20 38.02 -0.15
N GLU A 687 28.02 37.01 -0.43
CA GLU A 687 29.30 37.17 -1.12
C GLU A 687 29.12 37.42 -2.62
N ALA A 688 28.17 36.75 -3.27
CA ALA A 688 27.73 37.08 -4.62
C ALA A 688 27.13 38.50 -4.69
N GLN A 689 26.39 38.94 -3.67
CA GLN A 689 25.90 40.33 -3.58
C GLN A 689 27.05 41.34 -3.40
N ARG A 690 28.06 41.03 -2.57
CA ARG A 690 29.28 41.87 -2.43
C ARG A 690 30.06 41.92 -3.75
N GLN A 691 30.19 40.81 -4.46
CA GLN A 691 30.85 40.76 -5.78
C GLN A 691 30.08 41.56 -6.82
N ARG A 692 28.74 41.52 -6.83
CA ARG A 692 27.91 42.40 -7.68
C ARG A 692 28.13 43.87 -7.34
N ALA A 693 28.05 44.25 -6.07
CA ALA A 693 28.33 45.62 -5.64
C ALA A 693 29.75 46.08 -6.03
N GLN A 694 30.78 45.22 -5.89
CA GLN A 694 32.14 45.51 -6.33
C GLN A 694 32.28 45.67 -7.85
N LEU A 695 31.49 44.95 -8.64
CA LEU A 695 31.43 45.10 -10.10
C LEU A 695 30.63 46.34 -10.51
N GLU A 696 29.59 46.71 -9.77
CA GLU A 696 28.81 47.94 -9.92
C GLU A 696 29.67 49.18 -9.58
N ASP A 697 30.42 49.15 -8.47
CA ASP A 697 31.43 50.15 -8.10
C ASP A 697 32.55 50.26 -9.16
N ALA A 698 33.03 49.12 -9.68
CA ALA A 698 34.05 49.10 -10.74
C ALA A 698 33.53 49.62 -12.08
N LEU A 699 32.25 49.37 -12.42
CA LEU A 699 31.57 49.95 -13.57
C LEU A 699 31.42 51.46 -13.40
N ALA A 700 30.95 51.92 -12.24
CA ALA A 700 30.86 53.34 -11.93
C ALA A 700 32.22 54.03 -12.07
N LEU A 701 33.30 53.45 -11.52
CA LEU A 701 34.67 53.97 -11.69
C LEU A 701 35.17 53.95 -13.15
N ALA A 702 34.74 52.98 -13.96
CA ALA A 702 35.06 52.93 -15.39
C ALA A 702 34.27 53.97 -16.21
N GLU A 703 33.01 54.24 -15.86
CA GLU A 703 32.22 55.33 -16.42
C GLU A 703 32.79 56.69 -16.01
N ASP A 704 33.20 56.84 -14.75
CA ASP A 704 33.86 58.03 -14.21
C ASP A 704 35.26 58.25 -14.81
N ALA A 705 35.93 57.20 -15.31
CA ALA A 705 37.16 57.31 -16.09
C ALA A 705 36.86 57.67 -17.56
N ARG A 706 35.75 57.17 -18.10
CA ARG A 706 35.30 57.45 -19.47
C ARG A 706 34.83 58.90 -19.63
N THR A 707 34.07 59.45 -18.68
CA THR A 707 33.67 60.87 -18.69
C THR A 707 34.90 61.77 -18.63
N LYS A 708 35.85 61.49 -17.73
CA LYS A 708 37.13 62.22 -17.67
C LYS A 708 37.91 62.15 -18.98
N LEU A 709 37.90 61.01 -19.69
CA LEU A 709 38.50 60.89 -21.03
C LEU A 709 37.75 61.65 -22.13
N GLN A 710 36.44 61.88 -21.98
CA GLN A 710 35.64 62.73 -22.87
C GLN A 710 35.89 64.22 -22.57
N ASP A 711 36.01 64.60 -21.30
CA ASP A 711 36.41 65.95 -20.89
C ASP A 711 37.83 66.28 -21.37
N ASP A 712 38.77 65.33 -21.24
CA ASP A 712 40.14 65.41 -21.79
C ASP A 712 40.12 65.57 -23.32
N ALA A 713 39.20 64.90 -24.02
CA ALA A 713 39.04 65.03 -25.46
C ALA A 713 38.51 66.42 -25.84
N HIS A 714 37.50 66.93 -25.14
CA HIS A 714 37.00 68.29 -25.34
C HIS A 714 38.04 69.36 -24.95
N TYR A 715 38.88 69.13 -23.93
CA TYR A 715 40.01 70.01 -23.62
C TYR A 715 41.05 70.02 -24.75
N ARG A 716 41.32 68.86 -25.39
CA ARG A 716 42.18 68.79 -26.58
C ARG A 716 41.55 69.47 -27.80
N GLU A 717 40.23 69.40 -27.97
CA GLU A 717 39.51 70.14 -29.01
C GLU A 717 39.54 71.65 -28.77
N GLN A 718 39.33 72.11 -27.53
CA GLN A 718 39.47 73.52 -27.15
C GLN A 718 40.89 74.01 -27.39
N LEU A 719 41.92 73.29 -26.90
CA LEU A 719 43.31 73.63 -27.14
C LEU A 719 43.68 73.62 -28.63
N ASN A 720 43.13 72.70 -29.44
CA ASN A 720 43.30 72.68 -30.89
C ASN A 720 42.61 73.89 -31.56
N ASN A 721 41.42 74.29 -31.10
CA ASN A 721 40.73 75.50 -31.58
C ASN A 721 41.49 76.78 -31.20
N GLU A 722 42.08 76.86 -30.00
CA GLU A 722 42.96 77.95 -29.59
C GLU A 722 44.28 77.96 -30.37
N LEU A 723 44.89 76.80 -30.61
CA LEU A 723 46.08 76.67 -31.47
C LEU A 723 45.77 77.07 -32.91
N GLN A 724 44.63 76.68 -33.47
CA GLN A 724 44.17 77.17 -34.78
C GLN A 724 43.86 78.67 -34.77
N GLY A 725 43.33 79.21 -33.66
CA GLY A 725 43.12 80.65 -33.47
C GLY A 725 44.45 81.43 -33.47
N THR A 726 45.45 80.96 -32.73
CA THR A 726 46.79 81.55 -32.72
C THR A 726 47.52 81.37 -34.05
N VAL A 727 47.37 80.24 -34.75
CA VAL A 727 47.88 80.04 -36.12
C VAL A 727 47.23 81.01 -37.10
N ARG A 728 45.91 81.24 -37.02
CA ARG A 728 45.21 82.25 -37.85
C ARG A 728 45.69 83.68 -37.52
N LEU A 729 45.91 84.00 -36.24
CA LEU A 729 46.43 85.30 -35.80
C LEU A 729 47.89 85.53 -36.21
N LEU A 730 48.71 84.47 -36.21
CA LEU A 730 50.10 84.51 -36.69
C LEU A 730 50.13 84.60 -38.22
N ALA A 731 49.25 83.90 -38.93
CA ALA A 731 49.10 84.04 -40.38
C ALA A 731 48.61 85.43 -40.79
N SER A 732 47.67 86.05 -40.06
CA SER A 732 47.25 87.43 -40.35
C SER A 732 48.35 88.46 -40.04
N LYS A 733 49.19 88.20 -39.02
CA LYS A 733 50.40 89.00 -38.76
C LYS A 733 51.49 88.78 -39.80
N LEU A 734 51.62 87.57 -40.35
CA LEU A 734 52.53 87.27 -41.45
C LEU A 734 52.07 88.01 -42.71
N ALA A 735 50.79 87.95 -43.06
CA ALA A 735 50.20 88.68 -44.20
C ALA A 735 50.34 90.20 -44.04
N ALA A 736 50.11 90.75 -42.84
CA ALA A 736 50.34 92.17 -42.56
C ALA A 736 51.82 92.56 -42.74
N ASN A 737 52.77 91.74 -42.26
CA ASN A 737 54.19 91.94 -42.51
C ASN A 737 54.54 91.79 -44.00
N GLU A 738 53.92 90.86 -44.74
CA GLU A 738 54.09 90.73 -46.19
C GLU A 738 53.64 92.00 -46.91
N ASP A 739 52.46 92.53 -46.60
CA ASP A 739 51.94 93.77 -47.18
C ASP A 739 52.77 95.01 -46.78
N ASP A 740 53.28 95.09 -45.55
CA ASP A 740 54.22 96.15 -45.16
C ASP A 740 55.60 95.97 -45.84
N THR A 741 56.07 94.74 -46.12
CA THR A 741 57.26 94.56 -46.98
C THR A 741 57.00 94.86 -48.44
N ARG A 742 55.77 94.68 -48.95
CA ARG A 742 55.37 95.16 -50.30
C ARG A 742 55.39 96.69 -50.36
N ARG A 743 54.82 97.37 -49.37
CA ARG A 743 54.90 98.84 -49.24
C ARG A 743 56.34 99.33 -49.18
N LEU A 744 57.19 98.69 -48.38
CA LEU A 744 58.62 99.03 -48.32
C LEU A 744 59.36 98.74 -49.64
N GLN A 745 58.93 97.74 -50.43
CA GLN A 745 59.44 97.52 -51.78
C GLN A 745 58.95 98.60 -52.76
N GLU A 746 57.67 98.99 -52.69
CA GLU A 746 57.08 100.08 -53.48
C GLU A 746 57.80 101.41 -53.18
N GLU A 747 57.91 101.79 -51.90
CA GLU A 747 58.68 102.96 -51.46
C GLU A 747 60.15 102.91 -51.91
N LEU A 748 60.80 101.75 -51.86
CA LEU A 748 62.18 101.60 -52.32
C LEU A 748 62.29 101.71 -53.85
N THR A 749 61.30 101.22 -54.62
CA THR A 749 61.24 101.51 -56.06
C THR A 749 60.99 102.98 -56.34
N ASP A 750 60.16 103.66 -55.55
CA ASP A 750 59.82 105.08 -55.72
C ASP A 750 60.97 106.01 -55.30
N VAL A 751 61.80 105.60 -54.33
CA VAL A 751 63.09 106.25 -54.04
C VAL A 751 64.08 106.00 -55.17
N ASN A 752 64.11 104.80 -55.77
CA ASN A 752 65.02 104.47 -56.86
C ASN A 752 64.69 105.22 -58.17
N THR A 753 63.40 105.40 -58.50
CA THR A 753 62.98 106.25 -59.64
C THR A 753 63.37 107.72 -59.40
N ARG A 754 63.06 108.27 -58.22
CA ARG A 754 63.47 109.65 -57.84
C ARG A 754 64.99 109.83 -57.86
N LEU A 755 65.76 108.81 -57.50
CA LEU A 755 67.24 108.82 -57.57
C LEU A 755 67.74 108.74 -59.02
N HIS A 756 67.07 107.98 -59.89
CA HIS A 756 67.35 107.95 -61.34
C HIS A 756 67.04 109.29 -62.02
N ASP A 757 65.94 109.94 -61.65
CA ASP A 757 65.59 111.29 -62.09
C ASP A 757 66.60 112.32 -61.58
N ALA A 758 67.02 112.23 -60.31
CA ALA A 758 68.05 113.10 -59.75
C ALA A 758 69.40 112.95 -60.47
N HIS A 759 69.82 111.73 -60.80
CA HIS A 759 71.01 111.48 -61.63
C HIS A 759 70.85 112.02 -63.06
N THR A 760 69.67 111.88 -63.66
CA THR A 760 69.35 112.44 -64.99
C THR A 760 69.40 113.98 -64.96
N LEU A 761 68.96 114.60 -63.86
CA LEU A 761 68.95 116.05 -63.68
C LEU A 761 70.35 116.60 -63.32
N LEU A 762 71.19 115.82 -62.63
CA LEU A 762 72.63 116.10 -62.47
C LEU A 762 73.35 116.05 -63.82
N GLY A 763 73.19 114.99 -64.62
CA GLY A 763 73.81 114.91 -65.95
C GLY A 763 73.44 116.07 -66.88
N ARG A 764 72.20 116.59 -66.78
CA ARG A 764 71.76 117.82 -67.49
C ARG A 764 72.44 119.08 -66.93
N LYS A 765 72.67 119.17 -65.61
CA LYS A 765 73.41 120.28 -64.99
C LYS A 765 74.90 120.25 -65.32
N ASP A 766 75.54 119.08 -65.31
CA ASP A 766 76.95 118.93 -65.67
C ASP A 766 77.21 119.26 -67.14
N ALA A 767 76.28 118.90 -68.04
CA ALA A 767 76.31 119.35 -69.43
C ALA A 767 76.22 120.89 -69.55
N ALA A 768 75.37 121.54 -68.74
CA ALA A 768 75.28 123.00 -68.71
C ALA A 768 76.53 123.66 -68.11
N ILE A 769 77.11 123.10 -67.05
CA ILE A 769 78.38 123.54 -66.44
C ILE A 769 79.53 123.39 -67.43
N GLY A 770 79.57 122.30 -68.20
CA GLY A 770 80.54 122.12 -69.29
C GLY A 770 80.43 123.22 -70.36
N GLN A 771 79.21 123.55 -70.79
CA GLN A 771 78.97 124.64 -71.75
C GLN A 771 79.31 126.03 -71.19
N LEU A 772 79.08 126.27 -69.89
CA LEU A 772 79.45 127.52 -69.22
C LEU A 772 80.96 127.64 -69.03
N ASN A 773 81.66 126.60 -68.59
CA ASN A 773 83.12 126.58 -68.47
C ASN A 773 83.83 126.73 -69.83
N ALA A 774 83.25 126.17 -70.91
CA ALA A 774 83.75 126.40 -72.27
C ALA A 774 83.61 127.88 -72.69
N ARG A 775 82.50 128.54 -72.32
CA ARG A 775 82.30 129.99 -72.55
C ARG A 775 83.21 130.85 -71.66
N LEU A 776 83.49 130.43 -70.43
CA LEU A 776 84.37 131.13 -69.50
C LEU A 776 85.82 131.15 -70.02
N ARG A 777 86.37 130.00 -70.41
CA ARG A 777 87.69 129.91 -71.06
C ARG A 777 87.77 130.73 -72.36
N ALA A 778 86.67 130.81 -73.11
CA ALA A 778 86.58 131.62 -74.33
C ALA A 778 86.47 133.15 -74.08
N TYR A 779 86.27 133.57 -72.83
CA TYR A 779 86.32 134.96 -72.36
C TYR A 779 87.66 135.29 -71.68
N GLU A 780 88.16 134.42 -70.80
CA GLU A 780 89.45 134.60 -70.10
C GLU A 780 90.61 134.74 -71.10
N ALA A 781 90.57 134.00 -72.21
CA ALA A 781 91.54 134.12 -73.30
C ALA A 781 91.44 135.44 -74.14
N ARG A 782 90.55 136.37 -73.79
CA ARG A 782 90.37 137.66 -74.50
C ARG A 782 90.65 138.90 -73.65
N SER A 783 91.02 138.74 -72.38
CA SER A 783 91.16 139.87 -71.44
C SER A 783 92.43 139.77 -70.57
N GLY A 784 93.57 139.51 -71.21
CA GLY A 784 94.90 139.63 -70.62
C GLY A 784 95.83 140.39 -71.58
N SER A 785 96.07 141.67 -71.31
CA SER A 785 96.81 142.57 -72.21
C SER A 785 98.33 142.49 -72.02
N THR A 786 99.06 142.70 -73.12
CA THR A 786 100.41 143.28 -73.16
C THR A 786 101.43 142.79 -72.11
N SER A 787 102.30 141.89 -72.53
CA SER A 787 103.65 142.36 -72.85
C SER A 787 103.79 142.42 -74.37
N LEU A 788 103.68 143.64 -74.93
CA LEU A 788 103.59 143.94 -76.36
C LEU A 788 102.43 143.22 -77.08
#